data_AF-A0A0N1P1U6-F1
#
_entry.id   AF-A0A0N1P1U6-F1
#
_cell.length_a   1.000
_cell.length_b   1.000
_cell.length_c   1.000
_cell.angle_alpha   90.00
_cell.angle_beta   90.00
_cell.angle_gamma   90.00
#
_symmetry.space_group_name_H-M   'P 1'
#
loop_
_entity.id
_entity.type
_entity.pdbx_description
1 polymer ?
#
loop_
_entity_poly.entity_id
_entity_poly.type
_entity_poly.pdbx_seq_one_letter_code
_entity_poly.pdbx_strand_id
1 'polypeptide(L)'
;MDDNPLGISPSNRTEDFTNWLFDPNLSGYYDFILDQPNVFGQIYSNEVPAPMFDHSMDSNGLVPDAVSSTVPSPTRASGFPECKRVQLLDLIRERFWAGGAATMLVKGQLFSGDLDHPLHVMSMVSLELYIATYFASFHDQFPLLHKPTFIPDQVNDLLLLAILGVGASLLDETQHTADFCSAAASFGTFVAWSLRWQILMDQDSGPPAKLWVLQSLAILEFYEKMNATRPLHERAHVHFAATLTLMRRGSALIGDQSTPPSRDEPAVSGSADHSWFTHWIASEATRRCAFGAFFLDALHATMFGHAATMVIHEIQLPLPVDDAQWTASTASEVARIEFSLHNNGIKPTSFLSGIKSTLMSQRVRTNPFGRLILMGGLLSIAHHMRQKELYKNTLEERSSIAAMPEGWKKQLIKAFDWWKRDFDSSLAHMQAYSVVGAKTGFRQEAHEISRHLATALYHLAHISLSVQMPDLCTLAGAKILLGRVISKADRDRVRAKMSQWANTPGARSAVLHSVRYLKLTLMSDTPADRGGRQPISSTSSTWHDGSNTDLPRSSDVVIIRPWVMYYSALVVWAYGYLLDGPLRPFPGHIFPGPRSDMTIQAMTSSNPLSADRGEAIRHDAEQYLQATGDFSDPDDLRAVTGGRNRVVGVLTMAMRALEGSRWELLHEARTRLRDCVDQLR
;
A
#
# COMPACT_ATOMS: atom_id res chain seq x y z
N MET A 1 -46.52 9.80 -28.17
CA MET A 1 -46.11 8.66 -27.31
C MET A 1 -44.59 8.68 -27.34
N ASP A 2 -43.95 9.75 -26.88
CA ASP A 2 -43.74 10.15 -25.48
C ASP A 2 -43.01 9.08 -24.66
N ASP A 3 -41.73 8.88 -24.98
CA ASP A 3 -40.77 8.24 -24.09
C ASP A 3 -40.08 9.34 -23.26
N ASN A 4 -40.52 9.43 -22.01
CA ASN A 4 -40.01 10.32 -20.99
C ASN A 4 -38.79 9.65 -20.32
N PRO A 5 -37.56 10.19 -20.42
CA PRO A 5 -36.45 9.69 -19.62
C PRO A 5 -36.66 10.17 -18.18
N LEU A 6 -36.87 9.21 -17.27
CA LEU A 6 -36.95 9.43 -15.83
C LEU A 6 -35.77 10.31 -15.38
N GLY A 7 -36.11 11.52 -14.93
CA GLY A 7 -35.18 12.54 -14.50
C GLY A 7 -34.30 12.09 -13.34
N ILE A 8 -33.00 12.08 -13.58
CA ILE A 8 -31.98 12.12 -12.53
C ILE A 8 -31.66 13.58 -12.29
N SER A 9 -32.10 14.12 -11.15
CA SER A 9 -31.50 15.31 -10.51
C SER A 9 -31.93 15.33 -9.04
N PRO A 10 -31.04 15.63 -8.07
CA PRO A 10 -29.92 16.54 -8.20
C PRO A 10 -28.54 15.90 -7.99
N SER A 11 -27.79 15.84 -9.09
CA SER A 11 -26.33 15.80 -9.15
C SER A 11 -25.68 17.12 -8.67
N ASN A 12 -26.45 18.18 -8.39
CA ASN A 12 -25.92 19.48 -7.97
C ASN A 12 -24.94 19.39 -6.78
N ARG A 13 -25.26 18.68 -5.69
CA ARG A 13 -24.38 18.67 -4.49
C ARG A 13 -23.07 17.89 -4.67
N THR A 14 -23.11 16.82 -5.46
CA THR A 14 -21.93 16.05 -5.91
C THR A 14 -20.98 16.93 -6.72
N GLU A 15 -21.56 17.69 -7.65
CA GLU A 15 -20.84 18.64 -8.50
C GLU A 15 -20.32 19.82 -7.67
N ASP A 16 -21.08 20.32 -6.69
CA ASP A 16 -20.69 21.45 -5.84
C ASP A 16 -19.37 21.18 -5.08
N PHE A 17 -19.25 20.02 -4.40
CA PHE A 17 -18.01 19.68 -3.68
C PHE A 17 -16.83 19.49 -4.63
N THR A 18 -17.03 18.76 -5.73
CA THR A 18 -15.95 18.49 -6.68
C THR A 18 -15.53 19.78 -7.38
N ASN A 19 -16.47 20.63 -7.82
CA ASN A 19 -16.17 21.92 -8.41
C ASN A 19 -15.44 22.82 -7.41
N TRP A 20 -15.89 22.89 -6.15
CA TRP A 20 -15.21 23.62 -5.08
C TRP A 20 -13.76 23.15 -4.86
N LEU A 21 -13.52 21.83 -4.87
CA LEU A 21 -12.18 21.26 -4.67
C LEU A 21 -11.21 21.61 -5.81
N PHE A 22 -11.72 21.78 -7.03
CA PHE A 22 -10.94 22.07 -8.23
C PHE A 22 -11.07 23.53 -8.72
N ASP A 23 -11.73 24.42 -7.96
CA ASP A 23 -11.90 25.83 -8.33
C ASP A 23 -10.66 26.64 -7.90
N PRO A 24 -9.90 27.22 -8.86
CA PRO A 24 -8.72 28.04 -8.57
C PRO A 24 -9.04 29.37 -7.86
N ASN A 25 -10.29 29.85 -7.92
CA ASN A 25 -10.72 31.14 -7.35
C ASN A 25 -11.33 31.03 -5.94
N LEU A 26 -11.92 29.88 -5.59
CA LEU A 26 -12.48 29.60 -4.25
C LEU A 26 -11.45 28.98 -3.28
N SER A 27 -10.26 28.67 -3.78
CA SER A 27 -9.23 27.92 -3.06
C SER A 27 -8.32 28.83 -2.23
N GLY A 28 -8.90 29.37 -1.15
CA GLY A 28 -8.13 29.52 0.11
C GLY A 28 -7.58 28.18 0.65
N TYR A 29 -7.81 27.08 -0.07
CA TYR A 29 -7.12 25.80 0.04
C TYR A 29 -5.60 25.96 -0.04
N TYR A 30 -5.09 26.84 -0.92
CA TYR A 30 -3.66 27.08 -1.07
C TYR A 30 -3.08 27.84 0.13
N ASP A 31 -3.71 28.95 0.54
CA ASP A 31 -3.24 29.77 1.69
C ASP A 31 -3.25 28.98 3.01
N PHE A 32 -4.26 28.15 3.25
CA PHE A 32 -4.41 27.42 4.51
C PHE A 32 -3.41 26.26 4.69
N ILE A 33 -2.99 25.61 3.61
CA ILE A 33 -1.96 24.55 3.67
C ILE A 33 -0.56 25.17 3.75
N LEU A 34 -0.37 26.35 3.14
CA LEU A 34 0.85 27.16 3.26
C LEU A 34 1.04 27.76 4.66
N ASP A 35 -0.05 27.97 5.44
CA ASP A 35 -0.02 28.54 6.79
C ASP A 35 0.04 27.48 7.91
N GLN A 36 0.28 26.20 7.59
CA GLN A 36 0.77 25.27 8.60
C GLN A 36 2.14 25.78 9.09
N PRO A 37 2.45 25.70 10.40
CA PRO A 37 3.77 26.07 10.88
C PRO A 37 4.82 25.23 10.14
N ASN A 38 5.47 25.89 9.19
CA ASN A 38 6.63 25.42 8.47
C ASN A 38 7.63 24.86 9.48
N VAL A 39 7.79 23.54 9.55
CA VAL A 39 8.98 22.96 10.18
C VAL A 39 10.22 23.22 9.29
N PHE A 40 10.02 23.52 8.00
CA PHE A 40 11.09 23.86 7.07
C PHE A 40 10.62 24.93 6.08
N GLY A 41 10.86 26.20 6.43
CA GLY A 41 10.46 27.37 5.65
C GLY A 41 10.72 27.25 4.14
N GLN A 42 9.67 27.41 3.34
CA GLN A 42 9.76 27.62 1.91
C GLN A 42 8.84 28.77 1.47
N ILE A 43 9.39 29.67 0.66
CA ILE A 43 8.70 30.75 -0.05
C ILE A 43 8.40 30.20 -1.44
N TYR A 44 7.13 30.17 -1.85
CA TYR A 44 6.71 29.76 -3.19
C TYR A 44 6.48 30.99 -4.09
N SER A 45 6.86 30.89 -5.37
CA SER A 45 6.58 31.90 -6.40
C SER A 45 5.21 31.64 -7.01
N ASN A 46 4.32 32.64 -6.96
CA ASN A 46 2.92 32.57 -7.37
C ASN A 46 2.72 32.76 -8.89
N GLU A 47 3.32 31.91 -9.73
CA GLU A 47 3.05 31.96 -11.18
C GLU A 47 2.60 30.59 -11.70
N VAL A 48 1.31 30.48 -11.97
CA VAL A 48 0.67 29.36 -12.70
C VAL A 48 0.70 29.71 -14.19
N PRO A 49 1.41 28.97 -15.06
CA PRO A 49 1.26 29.14 -16.50
C PRO A 49 -0.05 28.51 -16.96
N ALA A 50 -0.87 29.28 -17.68
CA ALA A 50 -2.10 28.80 -18.31
C ALA A 50 -1.81 27.74 -19.39
N PRO A 51 -2.66 26.71 -19.56
CA PRO A 51 -2.53 25.76 -20.65
C PRO A 51 -3.04 26.37 -21.96
N MET A 52 -2.14 26.67 -22.89
CA MET A 52 -2.50 26.99 -24.28
C MET A 52 -2.73 25.68 -25.04
N PHE A 53 -3.95 25.50 -25.53
CA PHE A 53 -4.34 24.41 -26.43
C PHE A 53 -4.02 24.74 -27.90
N ASP A 54 -3.80 23.66 -28.63
CA ASP A 54 -4.13 23.43 -30.04
C ASP A 54 -3.15 23.92 -31.14
N HIS A 55 -2.48 22.96 -31.76
CA HIS A 55 -2.20 23.01 -33.19
C HIS A 55 -2.32 21.60 -33.78
N SER A 56 -3.43 21.40 -34.51
CA SER A 56 -3.57 20.40 -35.56
C SER A 56 -2.53 20.64 -36.65
N MET A 57 -1.74 19.61 -36.99
CA MET A 57 -0.99 19.55 -38.24
C MET A 57 -1.29 18.22 -38.93
N ASP A 58 -2.11 18.33 -39.97
CA ASP A 58 -2.24 17.33 -41.02
C ASP A 58 -0.86 17.06 -41.65
N SER A 59 -0.50 15.79 -41.82
CA SER A 59 0.45 15.43 -42.87
C SER A 59 0.18 14.03 -43.41
N ASN A 60 0.12 14.00 -44.74
CA ASN A 60 -0.21 12.87 -45.60
C ASN A 60 0.73 11.68 -45.43
N GLY A 61 0.16 10.50 -45.63
CA GLY A 61 0.85 9.23 -45.56
C GLY A 61 1.92 9.03 -46.62
N LEU A 62 2.80 8.09 -46.30
CA LEU A 62 3.57 7.23 -47.21
C LEU A 62 4.07 6.04 -46.36
N VAL A 63 3.58 4.86 -46.69
CA VAL A 63 4.02 3.58 -46.13
C VAL A 63 5.33 3.18 -46.81
N PRO A 64 6.39 2.80 -46.07
CA PRO A 64 7.45 2.00 -46.66
C PRO A 64 7.44 0.56 -46.12
N ASP A 65 7.64 -0.35 -47.07
CA ASP A 65 7.59 -1.80 -46.95
C ASP A 65 8.52 -2.41 -45.89
N ALA A 66 8.02 -3.49 -45.29
CA ALA A 66 8.71 -4.32 -44.33
C ALA A 66 9.91 -5.05 -44.96
N VAL A 67 11.13 -4.75 -44.50
CA VAL A 67 12.30 -5.59 -44.74
C VAL A 67 12.71 -6.27 -43.43
N SER A 68 12.50 -7.58 -43.39
CA SER A 68 12.88 -8.47 -42.29
C SER A 68 14.41 -8.58 -42.19
N SER A 69 15.02 -7.91 -41.22
CA SER A 69 16.42 -8.15 -40.82
C SER A 69 16.46 -8.83 -39.45
N THR A 70 16.67 -10.14 -39.47
CA THR A 70 16.96 -10.96 -38.29
C THR A 70 18.39 -10.68 -37.80
N VAL A 71 18.52 -9.91 -36.71
CA VAL A 71 19.77 -9.77 -35.95
C VAL A 71 19.76 -10.79 -34.80
N PRO A 72 20.85 -11.53 -34.54
CA PRO A 72 20.88 -12.60 -33.54
C PRO A 72 20.78 -12.03 -32.12
N SER A 73 19.87 -12.59 -31.32
CA SER A 73 19.73 -12.26 -29.90
C SER A 73 20.97 -12.72 -29.11
N PRO A 74 21.58 -11.88 -28.26
CA PRO A 74 22.62 -12.34 -27.36
C PRO A 74 21.99 -13.23 -26.28
N THR A 75 22.48 -14.47 -26.20
CA THR A 75 22.18 -15.44 -25.16
C THR A 75 22.41 -14.84 -23.77
N ARG A 76 21.31 -14.66 -23.02
CA ARG A 76 21.28 -14.21 -21.62
C ARG A 76 22.10 -15.16 -20.75
N ALA A 77 23.20 -14.69 -20.17
CA ALA A 77 23.74 -15.29 -18.96
C ALA A 77 22.74 -15.00 -17.83
N SER A 78 22.02 -16.03 -17.39
CA SER A 78 20.81 -15.91 -16.56
C SER A 78 21.06 -15.91 -15.04
N GLY A 79 22.29 -15.60 -14.59
CA GLY A 79 22.67 -15.61 -13.18
C GLY A 79 23.08 -14.21 -12.70
N PHE A 80 22.94 -13.98 -11.39
CA PHE A 80 23.56 -12.84 -10.72
C PHE A 80 25.08 -12.91 -10.93
N PRO A 81 25.77 -11.82 -11.30
CA PRO A 81 27.21 -11.87 -11.51
C PRO A 81 27.99 -11.94 -10.20
N GLU A 82 29.01 -12.80 -10.14
CA GLU A 82 29.85 -12.94 -8.94
C GLU A 82 30.59 -11.65 -8.59
N CYS A 83 31.10 -10.93 -9.59
CA CYS A 83 31.73 -9.62 -9.41
C CYS A 83 30.79 -8.62 -8.74
N LYS A 84 29.51 -8.63 -9.12
CA LYS A 84 28.48 -7.77 -8.53
C LYS A 84 28.25 -8.13 -7.07
N ARG A 85 28.23 -9.42 -6.72
CA ARG A 85 28.14 -9.85 -5.30
C ARG A 85 29.31 -9.31 -4.49
N VAL A 86 30.54 -9.47 -4.98
CA VAL A 86 31.75 -9.00 -4.29
C VAL A 86 31.67 -7.50 -4.04
N GLN A 87 31.29 -6.72 -5.05
CA GLN A 87 31.10 -5.26 -4.92
C GLN A 87 30.08 -4.91 -3.82
N LEU A 88 28.93 -5.58 -3.77
CA LEU A 88 27.93 -5.36 -2.72
C LEU A 88 28.47 -5.73 -1.33
N LEU A 89 29.17 -6.85 -1.21
CA LEU A 89 29.73 -7.30 0.06
C LEU A 89 30.78 -6.32 0.59
N ASP A 90 31.66 -5.82 -0.27
CA ASP A 90 32.67 -4.83 0.09
C ASP A 90 32.01 -3.50 0.49
N LEU A 91 30.99 -3.06 -0.26
CA LEU A 91 30.20 -1.87 0.09
C LEU A 91 29.56 -2.00 1.48
N ILE A 92 28.94 -3.14 1.79
CA ILE A 92 28.34 -3.41 3.10
C ILE A 92 29.44 -3.46 4.19
N ARG A 93 30.57 -4.10 3.90
CA ARG A 93 31.66 -4.25 4.85
C ARG A 93 32.27 -2.90 5.23
N GLU A 94 32.54 -2.05 4.24
CA GLU A 94 33.27 -0.81 4.41
C GLU A 94 32.38 0.37 4.82
N ARG A 95 31.19 0.49 4.23
CA ARG A 95 30.37 1.71 4.38
C ARG A 95 29.18 1.57 5.32
N PHE A 96 28.70 0.36 5.59
CA PHE A 96 27.49 0.20 6.40
C PHE A 96 27.85 0.20 7.88
N TRP A 97 27.34 1.21 8.59
CA TRP A 97 27.62 1.46 9.98
C TRP A 97 26.76 0.57 10.89
N ALA A 98 27.39 0.01 11.91
CA ALA A 98 26.71 -0.66 12.99
C ALA A 98 26.48 0.32 14.14
N GLY A 99 25.27 0.91 14.18
CA GLY A 99 24.84 1.97 15.11
C GLY A 99 25.06 1.72 16.60
N GLY A 100 25.29 0.47 17.00
CA GLY A 100 25.52 0.06 18.38
C GLY A 100 25.85 -1.44 18.47
N ALA A 101 26.00 -1.94 19.70
CA ALA A 101 26.41 -3.32 19.96
C ALA A 101 25.53 -4.38 19.27
N ALA A 102 24.21 -4.18 19.25
CA ALA A 102 23.27 -5.08 18.57
C ALA A 102 23.49 -5.12 17.04
N THR A 103 23.63 -3.96 16.39
CA THR A 103 23.88 -3.89 14.95
C THR A 103 25.27 -4.40 14.59
N MET A 104 26.26 -4.28 15.49
CA MET A 104 27.61 -4.84 15.30
C MET A 104 27.58 -6.37 15.36
N LEU A 105 26.81 -6.94 16.29
CA LEU A 105 26.61 -8.38 16.39
C LEU A 105 25.96 -8.93 15.11
N VAL A 106 24.90 -8.27 14.63
CA VAL A 106 24.24 -8.66 13.37
C VAL A 106 25.22 -8.59 12.20
N LYS A 107 26.01 -7.52 12.07
CA LYS A 107 27.06 -7.43 11.04
C LYS A 107 28.05 -8.59 11.15
N GLY A 108 28.52 -8.92 12.36
CA GLY A 108 29.42 -10.04 12.60
C GLY A 108 28.81 -11.39 12.18
N GLN A 109 27.53 -11.62 12.51
CA GLN A 109 26.80 -12.83 12.11
C GLN A 109 26.61 -12.92 10.60
N LEU A 110 26.28 -11.82 9.93
CA LEU A 110 26.14 -11.78 8.47
C LEU A 110 27.44 -12.16 7.76
N PHE A 111 28.60 -11.74 8.28
CA PHE A 111 29.91 -12.09 7.70
C PHE A 111 30.55 -13.35 8.30
N SER A 112 29.79 -14.15 9.06
CA SER A 112 30.31 -15.37 9.69
C SER A 112 30.12 -16.61 8.81
N GLY A 113 31.02 -17.59 8.97
CA GLY A 113 30.96 -18.83 8.23
C GLY A 113 31.43 -18.70 6.78
N ASP A 114 31.05 -19.69 5.96
CA ASP A 114 31.35 -19.73 4.54
C ASP A 114 30.31 -18.92 3.75
N LEU A 115 30.74 -17.78 3.19
CA LEU A 115 29.89 -16.88 2.41
C LEU A 115 29.43 -17.49 1.08
N ASP A 116 30.12 -18.53 0.61
CA ASP A 116 29.83 -19.22 -0.65
C ASP A 116 28.90 -20.41 -0.45
N HIS A 117 28.65 -20.79 0.81
CA HIS A 117 27.69 -21.83 1.14
C HIS A 117 26.29 -21.45 0.63
N PRO A 118 25.56 -22.34 -0.09
CA PRO A 118 24.28 -21.99 -0.73
C PRO A 118 23.22 -21.42 0.24
N LEU A 119 23.19 -21.92 1.48
CA LEU A 119 22.27 -21.48 2.53
C LEU A 119 22.74 -20.23 3.30
N HIS A 120 23.90 -19.66 2.95
CA HIS A 120 24.36 -18.44 3.58
C HIS A 120 23.50 -17.25 3.08
N VAL A 121 23.11 -16.34 3.98
CA VAL A 121 22.16 -15.24 3.67
C VAL A 121 22.68 -14.22 2.65
N MET A 122 24.00 -14.20 2.40
CA MET A 122 24.63 -13.40 1.35
C MET A 122 25.30 -14.26 0.26
N SER A 123 24.92 -15.54 0.14
CA SER A 123 25.34 -16.39 -0.98
C SER A 123 24.72 -15.88 -2.29
N MET A 124 25.31 -16.25 -3.43
CA MET A 124 24.75 -15.95 -4.75
C MET A 124 23.29 -16.43 -4.87
N VAL A 125 23.03 -17.65 -4.42
CA VAL A 125 21.70 -18.28 -4.44
C VAL A 125 20.70 -17.47 -3.63
N SER A 126 21.09 -17.01 -2.44
CA SER A 126 20.24 -16.18 -1.59
C SER A 126 19.94 -14.82 -2.22
N LEU A 127 20.94 -14.15 -2.81
CA LEU A 127 20.72 -12.85 -3.45
C LEU A 127 19.80 -12.96 -4.68
N GLU A 128 19.96 -14.01 -5.49
CA GLU A 128 19.05 -14.31 -6.60
C GLU A 128 17.62 -14.57 -6.11
N LEU A 129 17.48 -15.36 -5.04
CA LEU A 129 16.20 -15.64 -4.40
C LEU A 129 15.53 -14.36 -3.91
N TYR A 130 16.27 -13.42 -3.31
CA TYR A 130 15.71 -12.15 -2.84
C TYR A 130 15.20 -11.29 -4.01
N ILE A 131 15.94 -11.23 -5.13
CA ILE A 131 15.48 -10.51 -6.34
C ILE A 131 14.20 -11.15 -6.89
N ALA A 132 14.16 -12.48 -6.98
CA ALA A 132 12.97 -13.20 -7.43
C ALA A 132 11.76 -12.91 -6.53
N THR A 133 11.97 -12.94 -5.21
CA THR A 133 10.94 -12.66 -4.19
C THR A 133 10.46 -11.20 -4.28
N TYR A 134 11.35 -10.24 -4.51
CA TYR A 134 10.97 -8.84 -4.74
C TYR A 134 10.02 -8.71 -5.93
N PHE A 135 10.35 -9.32 -7.07
CA PHE A 135 9.53 -9.23 -8.27
C PHE A 135 8.23 -10.03 -8.20
N ALA A 136 8.14 -11.04 -7.35
CA ALA A 136 6.94 -11.86 -7.16
C ALA A 136 5.98 -11.26 -6.12
N SER A 137 6.51 -10.74 -5.01
CA SER A 137 5.69 -10.37 -3.86
C SER A 137 5.53 -8.85 -3.69
N PHE A 138 6.49 -8.04 -4.14
CA PHE A 138 6.47 -6.59 -3.94
C PHE A 138 6.13 -5.81 -5.22
N HIS A 139 6.81 -6.14 -6.32
CA HIS A 139 6.77 -5.35 -7.55
C HIS A 139 5.37 -5.23 -8.17
N ASP A 140 4.56 -6.29 -8.08
CA ASP A 140 3.21 -6.29 -8.65
C ASP A 140 2.27 -5.32 -7.90
N GLN A 141 2.56 -5.01 -6.63
CA GLN A 141 1.83 -4.00 -5.84
C GLN A 141 2.40 -2.59 -6.07
N PHE A 142 3.73 -2.49 -6.27
CA PHE A 142 4.46 -1.24 -6.43
C PHE A 142 5.45 -1.34 -7.61
N PRO A 143 4.99 -1.17 -8.87
CA PRO A 143 5.79 -1.42 -10.07
C PRO A 143 6.74 -0.25 -10.37
N LEU A 144 7.73 -0.03 -9.50
CA LEU A 144 8.65 1.12 -9.58
C LEU A 144 9.82 0.94 -10.58
N LEU A 145 10.04 -0.29 -11.06
CA LEU A 145 11.10 -0.65 -11.99
C LEU A 145 10.55 -1.23 -13.30
N HIS A 146 11.30 -1.11 -14.39
CA HIS A 146 10.93 -1.75 -15.64
C HIS A 146 11.49 -3.18 -15.68
N LYS A 147 10.65 -4.14 -15.27
CA LYS A 147 11.03 -5.56 -15.14
C LYS A 147 11.69 -6.16 -16.41
N PRO A 148 11.22 -5.89 -17.64
CA PRO A 148 11.83 -6.48 -18.84
C PRO A 148 13.28 -6.09 -19.10
N THR A 149 13.69 -4.89 -18.66
CA THR A 149 15.07 -4.37 -18.83
C THR A 149 15.88 -4.44 -17.54
N PHE A 150 15.36 -5.08 -16.49
CA PHE A 150 16.09 -5.23 -15.25
C PHE A 150 17.23 -6.23 -15.41
N ILE A 151 18.47 -5.75 -15.27
CA ILE A 151 19.69 -6.55 -15.32
C ILE A 151 20.48 -6.23 -14.04
N PRO A 152 20.61 -7.17 -13.08
CA PRO A 152 21.24 -6.90 -11.78
C PRO A 152 22.61 -6.23 -11.87
N ASP A 153 23.41 -6.61 -12.86
CA ASP A 153 24.75 -6.07 -13.09
C ASP A 153 24.77 -4.55 -13.35
N GLN A 154 23.76 -4.07 -14.09
CA GLN A 154 23.66 -2.68 -14.55
C GLN A 154 22.93 -1.77 -13.55
N VAL A 155 22.33 -2.34 -12.51
CA VAL A 155 21.59 -1.60 -11.49
C VAL A 155 22.57 -0.97 -10.51
N ASN A 156 22.31 0.27 -10.10
CA ASN A 156 23.09 0.93 -9.04
C ASN A 156 23.09 0.09 -7.76
N ASP A 157 24.25 -0.03 -7.11
CA ASP A 157 24.44 -0.91 -5.95
C ASP A 157 23.49 -0.61 -4.78
N LEU A 158 23.23 0.67 -4.50
CA LEU A 158 22.33 1.09 -3.41
C LEU A 158 20.87 0.77 -3.73
N LEU A 159 20.46 0.90 -5.00
CA LEU A 159 19.13 0.48 -5.45
C LEU A 159 18.98 -1.04 -5.37
N LEU A 160 20.01 -1.78 -5.80
CA LEU A 160 20.02 -3.24 -5.72
C LEU A 160 19.94 -3.72 -4.27
N LEU A 161 20.63 -3.06 -3.34
CA LEU A 161 20.51 -3.35 -1.90
C LEU A 161 19.10 -3.08 -1.35
N ALA A 162 18.40 -2.04 -1.81
CA ALA A 162 17.01 -1.82 -1.42
C ALA A 162 16.11 -2.98 -1.89
N ILE A 163 16.29 -3.43 -3.14
CA ILE A 163 15.56 -4.56 -3.73
C ILE A 163 15.83 -5.85 -2.94
N LEU A 164 17.10 -6.14 -2.67
CA LEU A 164 17.53 -7.31 -1.92
C LEU A 164 16.97 -7.30 -0.49
N GLY A 165 17.01 -6.15 0.20
CA GLY A 165 16.50 -6.03 1.57
C GLY A 165 15.00 -6.29 1.67
N VAL A 166 14.21 -5.72 0.74
CA VAL A 166 12.77 -6.01 0.65
C VAL A 166 12.53 -7.49 0.32
N GLY A 167 13.19 -8.02 -0.70
CA GLY A 167 13.07 -9.42 -1.12
C GLY A 167 13.37 -10.41 0.02
N ALA A 168 14.45 -10.18 0.76
CA ALA A 168 14.84 -10.99 1.91
C ALA A 168 13.79 -10.98 3.03
N SER A 169 13.14 -9.84 3.27
CA SER A 169 12.09 -9.72 4.29
C SER A 169 10.77 -10.37 3.93
N LEU A 170 10.54 -10.68 2.64
CA LEU A 170 9.30 -11.22 2.10
C LEU A 170 9.39 -12.73 1.81
N LEU A 171 10.45 -13.42 2.26
CA LEU A 171 10.56 -14.87 2.11
C LEU A 171 9.43 -15.62 2.83
N ASP A 172 8.95 -16.68 2.17
CA ASP A 172 7.88 -17.54 2.67
C ASP A 172 8.46 -18.67 3.54
N GLU A 173 8.00 -18.76 4.80
CA GLU A 173 8.39 -19.80 5.75
C GLU A 173 7.78 -21.18 5.43
N THR A 174 6.83 -21.26 4.51
CA THR A 174 6.34 -22.55 3.98
C THR A 174 7.33 -23.15 2.97
N GLN A 175 8.16 -22.32 2.35
CA GLN A 175 9.12 -22.73 1.32
C GLN A 175 10.56 -22.82 1.85
N HIS A 176 10.86 -22.11 2.95
CA HIS A 176 12.19 -22.02 3.54
C HIS A 176 12.14 -22.21 5.06
N THR A 177 13.25 -22.61 5.68
CA THR A 177 13.29 -22.79 7.14
C THR A 177 13.12 -21.46 7.87
N ALA A 178 12.44 -21.49 9.02
CA ALA A 178 12.20 -20.29 9.84
C ALA A 178 13.52 -19.57 10.22
N ASP A 179 14.57 -20.33 10.53
CA ASP A 179 15.90 -19.79 10.86
C ASP A 179 16.51 -19.02 9.69
N PHE A 180 16.41 -19.56 8.47
CA PHE A 180 16.90 -18.90 7.26
C PHE A 180 16.10 -17.63 6.95
N CYS A 181 14.76 -17.69 7.01
CA CYS A 181 13.90 -16.51 6.82
C CYS A 181 14.19 -15.42 7.86
N SER A 182 14.41 -15.78 9.12
CA SER A 182 14.78 -14.85 10.19
C SER A 182 16.14 -14.19 9.94
N ALA A 183 17.13 -14.97 9.50
CA ALA A 183 18.45 -14.46 9.16
C ALA A 183 18.40 -13.53 7.91
N ALA A 184 17.61 -13.88 6.89
CA ALA A 184 17.38 -13.06 5.71
C ALA A 184 16.66 -11.73 6.06
N ALA A 185 15.65 -11.76 6.93
CA ALA A 185 14.98 -10.55 7.42
C ALA A 185 15.94 -9.68 8.26
N SER A 186 16.85 -10.30 9.01
CA SER A 186 17.93 -9.61 9.74
C SER A 186 18.90 -8.93 8.79
N PHE A 187 19.25 -9.58 7.66
CA PHE A 187 20.02 -8.96 6.57
C PHE A 187 19.30 -7.72 6.01
N GLY A 188 18.02 -7.82 5.66
CA GLY A 188 17.24 -6.68 5.15
C GLY A 188 17.20 -5.51 6.14
N THR A 189 17.03 -5.80 7.43
CA THR A 189 16.98 -4.78 8.50
C THR A 189 18.33 -4.10 8.68
N PHE A 190 19.42 -4.86 8.62
CA PHE A 190 20.77 -4.34 8.69
C PHE A 190 21.10 -3.43 7.50
N VAL A 191 20.75 -3.85 6.28
CA VAL A 191 20.88 -3.04 5.06
C VAL A 191 20.11 -1.73 5.21
N ALA A 192 18.84 -1.79 5.58
CA ALA A 192 17.99 -0.62 5.76
C ALA A 192 18.57 0.39 6.76
N TRP A 193 19.21 -0.07 7.85
CA TRP A 193 19.81 0.80 8.86
C TRP A 193 20.80 1.82 8.29
N SER A 194 21.64 1.42 7.34
CA SER A 194 22.66 2.29 6.75
C SER A 194 22.25 2.89 5.40
N LEU A 195 21.39 2.20 4.66
CA LEU A 195 21.14 2.49 3.25
C LEU A 195 20.65 3.92 2.99
N ARG A 196 19.73 4.45 3.82
CA ARG A 196 19.23 5.83 3.62
C ARG A 196 20.37 6.85 3.61
N TRP A 197 21.32 6.73 4.53
CA TRP A 197 22.43 7.68 4.64
C TRP A 197 23.39 7.55 3.47
N GLN A 198 23.66 6.31 3.02
CA GLN A 198 24.48 6.08 1.83
C GLN A 198 23.86 6.71 0.59
N ILE A 199 22.54 6.63 0.45
CA ILE A 199 21.83 7.29 -0.65
C ILE A 199 21.93 8.82 -0.50
N LEU A 200 21.54 9.38 0.64
CA LEU A 200 21.48 10.84 0.83
C LEU A 200 22.84 11.54 0.78
N MET A 201 23.93 10.83 1.06
CA MET A 201 25.30 11.35 0.94
C MET A 201 25.88 11.25 -0.47
N ASP A 202 25.21 10.53 -1.38
CA ASP A 202 25.64 10.42 -2.77
C ASP A 202 25.43 11.74 -3.52
N GLN A 203 26.35 12.07 -4.43
CA GLN A 203 26.28 13.27 -5.26
C GLN A 203 25.00 13.34 -6.12
N ASP A 204 24.46 12.18 -6.50
CA ASP A 204 23.26 12.06 -7.33
C ASP A 204 21.95 12.35 -6.57
N SER A 205 22.03 12.52 -5.23
CA SER A 205 20.89 12.86 -4.37
C SER A 205 20.59 14.36 -4.29
N GLY A 206 21.39 15.21 -4.95
CA GLY A 206 21.09 16.64 -5.09
C GLY A 206 19.98 16.92 -6.11
N PRO A 207 19.19 18.00 -5.99
CA PRO A 207 18.19 18.36 -7.00
C PRO A 207 18.81 18.79 -8.34
N PRO A 208 18.33 18.29 -9.51
CA PRO A 208 17.36 17.20 -9.67
C PRO A 208 18.00 15.84 -9.38
N ALA A 209 17.39 15.07 -8.45
CA ALA A 209 17.93 13.77 -8.05
C ALA A 209 17.77 12.72 -9.16
N LYS A 210 18.74 11.81 -9.29
CA LYS A 210 18.66 10.74 -10.31
C LYS A 210 17.57 9.72 -9.98
N LEU A 211 17.05 9.04 -11.01
CA LEU A 211 16.01 8.03 -10.88
C LEU A 211 16.34 6.94 -9.85
N TRP A 212 17.59 6.43 -9.86
CA TRP A 212 17.98 5.37 -8.94
C TRP A 212 17.85 5.81 -7.47
N VAL A 213 18.09 7.09 -7.15
CA VAL A 213 17.92 7.66 -5.81
C VAL A 213 16.45 7.62 -5.43
N LEU A 214 15.57 8.11 -6.31
CA LEU A 214 14.12 8.15 -6.07
C LEU A 214 13.54 6.75 -5.90
N GLN A 215 13.95 5.79 -6.75
CA GLN A 215 13.56 4.38 -6.64
C GLN A 215 14.03 3.77 -5.32
N SER A 216 15.29 3.99 -4.95
CA SER A 216 15.88 3.44 -3.72
C SER A 216 15.18 3.98 -2.48
N LEU A 217 14.96 5.30 -2.42
CA LEU A 217 14.28 5.94 -1.29
C LEU A 217 12.81 5.50 -1.19
N ALA A 218 12.09 5.35 -2.30
CA ALA A 218 10.70 4.89 -2.29
C ALA A 218 10.57 3.43 -1.80
N ILE A 219 11.44 2.53 -2.27
CA ILE A 219 11.47 1.12 -1.84
C ILE A 219 11.87 1.03 -0.36
N LEU A 220 12.89 1.78 0.05
CA LEU A 220 13.34 1.81 1.44
C LEU A 220 12.28 2.38 2.37
N GLU A 221 11.55 3.42 1.94
CA GLU A 221 10.48 4.01 2.72
C GLU A 221 9.37 2.99 3.02
N PHE A 222 9.01 2.18 2.02
CA PHE A 222 8.08 1.09 2.19
C PHE A 222 8.59 0.10 3.24
N TYR A 223 9.83 -0.37 3.07
CA TYR A 223 10.45 -1.34 3.97
C TYR A 223 10.39 -0.86 5.41
N GLU A 224 10.80 0.38 5.66
CA GLU A 224 10.93 0.89 7.02
C GLU A 224 9.60 1.17 7.71
N LYS A 225 8.56 1.54 6.96
CA LYS A 225 7.25 1.80 7.56
C LYS A 225 6.44 0.54 7.77
N MET A 226 6.61 -0.48 6.94
CA MET A 226 5.74 -1.67 6.93
C MET A 226 6.43 -2.91 7.50
N ASN A 227 7.74 -3.05 7.30
CA ASN A 227 8.48 -4.32 7.46
C ASN A 227 9.70 -4.24 8.40
N ALA A 228 9.78 -3.22 9.26
CA ALA A 228 10.99 -2.93 10.03
C ALA A 228 10.77 -2.79 11.54
N THR A 229 11.82 -2.35 12.23
CA THR A 229 11.85 -2.09 13.68
C THR A 229 11.19 -0.74 14.01
N ARG A 230 10.82 -0.55 15.28
CA ARG A 230 10.25 0.73 15.76
C ARG A 230 11.15 1.93 15.43
N PRO A 231 12.48 1.91 15.68
CA PRO A 231 13.34 3.04 15.33
C PRO A 231 13.41 3.32 13.83
N LEU A 232 13.37 2.28 12.98
CA LEU A 232 13.35 2.45 11.54
C LEU A 232 12.03 3.09 11.06
N HIS A 233 10.89 2.66 11.62
CA HIS A 233 9.60 3.24 11.32
C HIS A 233 9.51 4.73 11.69
N GLU A 234 9.95 5.09 12.90
CA GLU A 234 9.99 6.49 13.35
C GLU A 234 10.93 7.33 12.48
N ARG A 235 12.10 6.78 12.14
CA ARG A 235 13.06 7.43 11.23
C ARG A 235 12.45 7.66 9.85
N ALA A 236 11.79 6.66 9.27
CA ALA A 236 11.13 6.79 7.98
C ALA A 236 10.10 7.91 8.02
N HIS A 237 9.26 7.97 9.06
CA HIS A 237 8.29 9.05 9.21
C HIS A 237 8.93 10.44 9.19
N VAL A 238 10.03 10.65 9.92
CA VAL A 238 10.74 11.93 9.97
C VAL A 238 11.40 12.26 8.62
N HIS A 239 12.12 11.31 8.03
CA HIS A 239 12.94 11.57 6.84
C HIS A 239 12.17 11.55 5.53
N PHE A 240 10.94 11.03 5.51
CA PHE A 240 10.14 11.01 4.29
C PHE A 240 9.91 12.40 3.71
N ALA A 241 9.75 13.42 4.55
CA ALA A 241 9.63 14.81 4.11
C ALA A 241 10.83 15.28 3.27
N ALA A 242 12.04 14.79 3.56
CA ALA A 242 13.23 15.08 2.76
C ALA A 242 13.14 14.42 1.37
N THR A 243 12.73 13.14 1.30
CA THR A 243 12.48 12.43 0.03
C THR A 243 11.45 13.16 -0.83
N LEU A 244 10.34 13.59 -0.22
CA LEU A 244 9.29 14.35 -0.91
C LEU A 244 9.81 15.71 -1.40
N THR A 245 10.63 16.39 -0.60
CA THR A 245 11.26 17.65 -0.98
C THR A 245 12.22 17.47 -2.16
N LEU A 246 13.00 16.38 -2.19
CA LEU A 246 13.84 16.06 -3.35
C LEU A 246 13.00 15.89 -4.63
N MET A 247 11.85 15.21 -4.54
CA MET A 247 10.94 15.06 -5.68
C MET A 247 10.33 16.40 -6.12
N ARG A 248 9.96 17.28 -5.18
CA ARG A 248 9.40 18.62 -5.46
C ARG A 248 10.40 19.57 -6.12
N ARG A 249 11.68 19.46 -5.77
CA ARG A 249 12.74 20.31 -6.35
C ARG A 249 13.24 19.82 -7.71
N GLY A 250 12.88 18.59 -8.10
CA GLY A 250 13.07 18.09 -9.46
C GLY A 250 11.80 18.17 -10.30
N SER A 251 11.86 17.66 -11.53
CA SER A 251 10.70 17.60 -12.44
C SER A 251 9.81 16.37 -12.19
N ALA A 252 10.00 15.64 -11.08
CA ALA A 252 9.34 14.36 -10.85
C ALA A 252 7.81 14.47 -10.69
N LEU A 253 7.30 15.60 -10.16
CA LEU A 253 5.86 15.82 -9.90
C LEU A 253 5.12 16.55 -11.04
N ILE A 254 5.87 17.19 -11.94
CA ILE A 254 5.32 17.99 -13.04
C ILE A 254 5.51 17.26 -14.39
N GLY A 255 6.52 16.41 -14.47
CA GLY A 255 6.97 15.78 -15.70
C GLY A 255 8.09 16.57 -16.35
N ASP A 256 8.92 15.87 -17.11
CA ASP A 256 9.93 16.51 -17.94
C ASP A 256 9.25 17.09 -19.19
N GLN A 257 9.35 18.41 -19.37
CA GLN A 257 8.85 19.10 -20.58
C GLN A 257 9.90 19.14 -21.70
N SER A 258 11.12 18.65 -21.46
CA SER A 258 12.07 18.49 -22.54
C SER A 258 11.51 17.45 -23.52
N THR A 259 11.36 17.85 -24.77
CA THR A 259 10.93 16.95 -25.85
C THR A 259 11.89 15.76 -25.87
N PRO A 260 11.40 14.52 -25.70
CA PRO A 260 12.25 13.36 -25.92
C PRO A 260 12.80 13.45 -27.35
N PRO A 261 14.02 12.93 -27.62
CA PRO A 261 14.55 12.90 -28.98
C PRO A 261 13.48 12.30 -29.90
N SER A 262 13.15 13.01 -30.99
CA SER A 262 12.11 12.55 -31.91
C SER A 262 12.49 11.18 -32.43
N ARG A 263 11.53 10.24 -32.48
CA ARG A 263 11.73 8.93 -33.13
C ARG A 263 12.13 9.08 -34.60
N ASP A 264 11.83 10.22 -35.21
CA ASP A 264 12.11 10.53 -36.60
C ASP A 264 13.45 11.24 -36.82
N GLU A 265 14.26 11.49 -35.78
CA GLU A 265 15.61 12.00 -36.02
C GLU A 265 16.45 10.94 -36.73
N PRO A 266 17.08 11.26 -37.88
CA PRO A 266 17.81 10.29 -38.67
C PRO A 266 19.04 9.80 -37.90
N ALA A 267 18.89 8.64 -37.26
CA ALA A 267 19.99 7.97 -36.58
C ALA A 267 20.95 7.40 -37.61
N VAL A 268 22.14 7.98 -37.67
CA VAL A 268 23.31 7.26 -38.16
C VAL A 268 23.46 6.06 -37.21
N SER A 269 23.08 4.86 -37.67
CA SER A 269 23.18 3.56 -36.97
C SER A 269 22.36 3.39 -35.68
N GLY A 270 21.17 2.74 -35.74
CA GLY A 270 20.50 1.91 -34.70
C GLY A 270 20.42 2.35 -33.21
N SER A 271 20.95 3.51 -32.85
CA SER A 271 21.26 3.95 -31.48
C SER A 271 20.22 4.93 -30.94
N ALA A 272 19.51 5.66 -31.82
CA ALA A 272 18.44 6.57 -31.40
C ALA A 272 17.24 5.83 -30.80
N ASP A 273 16.84 4.69 -31.37
CA ASP A 273 15.74 3.86 -30.83
C ASP A 273 16.05 3.35 -29.42
N HIS A 274 17.31 2.97 -29.16
CA HIS A 274 17.75 2.51 -27.85
C HIS A 274 17.84 3.66 -26.82
N SER A 275 18.35 4.82 -27.25
CA SER A 275 18.40 6.05 -26.44
C SER A 275 17.00 6.53 -26.06
N TRP A 276 16.08 6.59 -27.02
CA TRP A 276 14.67 6.93 -26.78
C TRP A 276 14.01 5.96 -25.80
N PHE A 277 14.20 4.65 -25.98
CA PHE A 277 13.57 3.64 -25.12
C PHE A 277 14.05 3.76 -23.68
N THR A 278 15.35 3.97 -23.49
CA THR A 278 15.95 4.18 -22.17
C THR A 278 15.41 5.45 -21.51
N HIS A 279 15.27 6.55 -22.26
CA HIS A 279 14.69 7.79 -21.76
C HIS A 279 13.20 7.64 -21.41
N TRP A 280 12.43 6.97 -22.26
CA TRP A 280 11.02 6.69 -22.02
C TRP A 280 10.82 5.85 -20.75
N ILE A 281 11.61 4.78 -20.58
CA ILE A 281 11.61 3.97 -19.35
C ILE A 281 11.92 4.85 -18.13
N ALA A 282 12.96 5.68 -18.21
CA ALA A 282 13.36 6.53 -17.10
C ALA A 282 12.27 7.55 -16.72
N SER A 283 11.59 8.14 -17.71
CA SER A 283 10.49 9.08 -17.51
C SER A 283 9.28 8.39 -16.84
N GLU A 284 8.86 7.24 -17.34
CA GLU A 284 7.73 6.48 -16.75
C GLU A 284 8.10 5.92 -15.36
N ALA A 285 9.33 5.43 -15.16
CA ALA A 285 9.79 4.99 -13.84
C ALA A 285 9.79 6.15 -12.82
N THR A 286 10.26 7.35 -13.23
CA THR A 286 10.23 8.55 -12.39
C THR A 286 8.80 8.91 -12.00
N ARG A 287 7.87 8.87 -12.96
CA ARG A 287 6.43 9.09 -12.74
C ARG A 287 5.84 8.07 -11.76
N ARG A 288 6.16 6.79 -11.91
CA ARG A 288 5.72 5.72 -11.00
C ARG A 288 6.30 5.88 -9.60
N CYS A 289 7.54 6.34 -9.46
CA CYS A 289 8.14 6.68 -8.17
C CYS A 289 7.44 7.86 -7.49
N ALA A 290 7.14 8.94 -8.22
CA ALA A 290 6.40 10.08 -7.71
C ALA A 290 5.01 9.66 -7.19
N PHE A 291 4.27 8.87 -7.99
CA PHE A 291 2.99 8.33 -7.58
C PHE A 291 3.08 7.34 -6.41
N GLY A 292 4.10 6.48 -6.41
CA GLY A 292 4.36 5.55 -5.30
C GLY A 292 4.60 6.30 -3.99
N ALA A 293 5.42 7.34 -4.00
CA ALA A 293 5.65 8.19 -2.83
C ALA A 293 4.37 8.92 -2.39
N PHE A 294 3.61 9.50 -3.32
CA PHE A 294 2.32 10.12 -3.02
C PHE A 294 1.33 9.15 -2.35
N PHE A 295 1.22 7.94 -2.92
CA PHE A 295 0.36 6.91 -2.35
C PHE A 295 0.82 6.48 -0.96
N LEU A 296 2.13 6.31 -0.76
CA LEU A 296 2.69 6.00 0.55
C LEU A 296 2.42 7.10 1.58
N ASP A 297 2.49 8.37 1.20
CA ASP A 297 2.16 9.50 2.08
C ASP A 297 0.72 9.39 2.60
N ALA A 298 -0.23 9.24 1.68
CA ALA A 298 -1.66 9.13 2.00
C ALA A 298 -2.00 7.85 2.79
N LEU A 299 -1.41 6.72 2.41
CA LEU A 299 -1.63 5.43 3.04
C LEU A 299 -1.14 5.42 4.48
N HIS A 300 0.09 5.91 4.73
CA HIS A 300 0.66 5.94 6.07
C HIS A 300 -0.02 6.95 6.99
N ALA A 301 -0.48 8.09 6.46
CA ALA A 301 -1.33 9.01 7.20
C ALA A 301 -2.64 8.34 7.66
N THR A 302 -3.19 7.47 6.80
CA THR A 302 -4.44 6.74 7.08
C THR A 302 -4.25 5.59 8.07
N MET A 303 -3.21 4.77 7.92
CA MET A 303 -2.99 3.58 8.75
C MET A 303 -2.38 3.90 10.12
N PHE A 304 -1.39 4.80 10.17
CA PHE A 304 -0.61 5.07 11.39
C PHE A 304 -0.99 6.39 12.07
N GLY A 305 -1.76 7.25 11.40
CA GLY A 305 -2.07 8.59 11.89
C GLY A 305 -0.92 9.58 11.75
N HIS A 306 0.02 9.32 10.82
CA HIS A 306 1.04 10.29 10.42
C HIS A 306 0.40 11.52 9.78
N ALA A 307 1.11 12.66 9.80
CA ALA A 307 0.72 13.80 8.98
C ALA A 307 0.97 13.48 7.49
N ALA A 308 -0.03 13.72 6.65
CA ALA A 308 0.17 13.73 5.19
C ALA A 308 0.90 15.01 4.80
N THR A 309 1.93 14.90 3.96
CA THR A 309 2.77 16.02 3.54
C THR A 309 2.45 16.48 2.11
N MET A 310 1.93 15.61 1.25
CA MET A 310 1.61 15.90 -0.14
C MET A 310 0.11 16.10 -0.36
N VAL A 311 -0.20 17.09 -1.20
CA VAL A 311 -1.56 17.37 -1.68
C VAL A 311 -1.72 17.03 -3.15
N ILE A 312 -2.95 16.72 -3.57
CA ILE A 312 -3.22 16.21 -4.93
C ILE A 312 -2.79 17.17 -6.05
N HIS A 313 -2.92 18.48 -5.87
CA HIS A 313 -2.65 19.49 -6.90
C HIS A 313 -1.16 19.83 -7.07
N GLU A 314 -0.29 19.30 -6.22
CA GLU A 314 1.16 19.29 -6.49
C GLU A 314 1.52 18.34 -7.66
N ILE A 315 0.64 17.40 -8.00
CA ILE A 315 0.91 16.37 -9.02
C ILE A 315 0.21 16.74 -10.33
N GLN A 316 1.01 17.12 -11.32
CA GLN A 316 0.55 17.49 -12.67
C GLN A 316 0.84 16.41 -13.72
N LEU A 317 1.00 15.17 -13.27
CA LEU A 317 1.36 14.03 -14.11
C LEU A 317 0.13 13.37 -14.77
N PRO A 318 0.28 12.78 -15.98
CA PRO A 318 -0.65 11.78 -16.47
C PRO A 318 -0.65 10.55 -15.56
N LEU A 319 -1.76 9.81 -15.49
CA LEU A 319 -1.80 8.50 -14.84
C LEU A 319 -0.79 7.54 -15.51
N PRO A 320 -0.27 6.55 -14.77
CA PRO A 320 0.67 5.57 -15.30
C PRO A 320 0.17 4.89 -16.58
N VAL A 321 1.09 4.55 -17.48
CA VAL A 321 0.76 3.91 -18.76
C VAL A 321 0.18 2.51 -18.56
N ASP A 322 -0.46 1.98 -19.60
CA ASP A 322 -1.01 0.63 -19.59
C ASP A 322 0.08 -0.41 -19.29
N ASP A 323 -0.28 -1.48 -18.58
CA ASP A 323 0.69 -2.50 -18.18
C ASP A 323 1.32 -3.18 -19.38
N ALA A 324 0.59 -3.38 -20.48
CA ALA A 324 1.17 -3.93 -21.70
C ALA A 324 2.30 -3.04 -22.26
N GLN A 325 2.15 -1.71 -22.16
CA GLN A 325 3.21 -0.77 -22.53
C GLN A 325 4.39 -0.85 -21.55
N TRP A 326 4.11 -0.93 -20.25
CA TRP A 326 5.15 -1.01 -19.21
C TRP A 326 5.89 -2.34 -19.16
N THR A 327 5.33 -3.41 -19.73
CA THR A 327 6.00 -4.70 -19.85
C THR A 327 6.62 -4.94 -21.23
N ALA A 328 6.55 -3.94 -22.12
CA ALA A 328 7.12 -4.04 -23.45
C ALA A 328 8.64 -4.22 -23.39
N SER A 329 9.19 -5.09 -24.23
CA SER A 329 10.64 -5.36 -24.22
C SER A 329 11.42 -4.48 -25.19
N THR A 330 10.73 -3.76 -26.08
CA THR A 330 11.33 -2.96 -27.15
C THR A 330 10.55 -1.69 -27.44
N ALA A 331 11.23 -0.69 -28.02
CA ALA A 331 10.61 0.57 -28.45
C ALA A 331 9.46 0.36 -29.45
N SER A 332 9.65 -0.52 -30.43
CA SER A 332 8.66 -0.80 -31.48
C SER A 332 7.38 -1.42 -30.90
N GLU A 333 7.50 -2.23 -29.85
CA GLU A 333 6.34 -2.78 -29.15
C GLU A 333 5.54 -1.70 -28.43
N VAL A 334 6.21 -0.76 -27.74
CA VAL A 334 5.56 0.40 -27.14
C VAL A 334 4.82 1.21 -28.21
N ALA A 335 5.46 1.50 -29.35
CA ALA A 335 4.86 2.23 -30.47
C ALA A 335 3.59 1.56 -30.99
N ARG A 336 3.63 0.24 -31.18
CA ARG A 336 2.50 -0.55 -31.69
C ARG A 336 1.31 -0.51 -30.73
N ILE A 337 1.57 -0.66 -29.42
CA ILE A 337 0.51 -0.62 -28.41
C ILE A 337 -0.06 0.80 -28.32
N GLU A 338 0.80 1.81 -28.31
CA GLU A 338 0.41 3.21 -28.30
C GLU A 338 -0.47 3.56 -29.50
N PHE A 339 -0.08 3.18 -30.72
CA PHE A 339 -0.86 3.40 -31.93
C PHE A 339 -2.23 2.71 -31.87
N SER A 340 -2.28 1.47 -31.37
CA SER A 340 -3.54 0.74 -31.16
C SER A 340 -4.47 1.45 -30.18
N LEU A 341 -3.94 1.98 -29.06
CA LEU A 341 -4.71 2.73 -28.09
C LEU A 341 -5.26 4.02 -28.71
N HIS A 342 -4.43 4.77 -29.43
CA HIS A 342 -4.84 6.00 -30.11
C HIS A 342 -5.92 5.77 -31.16
N ASN A 343 -5.82 4.72 -31.99
CA ASN A 343 -6.84 4.37 -32.98
C ASN A 343 -8.17 3.97 -32.35
N ASN A 344 -8.15 3.46 -31.12
CA ASN A 344 -9.35 3.17 -30.33
C ASN A 344 -9.86 4.40 -29.55
N GLY A 345 -9.33 5.60 -29.82
CA GLY A 345 -9.72 6.86 -29.17
C GLY A 345 -9.27 6.98 -27.72
N ILE A 346 -8.34 6.13 -27.26
CA ILE A 346 -7.86 6.13 -25.87
C ILE A 346 -6.74 7.14 -25.74
N LYS A 347 -6.96 8.19 -24.93
CA LYS A 347 -5.97 9.22 -24.62
C LYS A 347 -5.47 9.09 -23.17
N PRO A 348 -4.20 9.45 -22.89
CA PRO A 348 -3.70 9.54 -21.52
C PRO A 348 -4.55 10.49 -20.67
N THR A 349 -4.95 10.05 -19.48
CA THR A 349 -5.76 10.84 -18.55
C THR A 349 -4.85 11.47 -17.49
N SER A 350 -5.00 12.77 -17.22
CA SER A 350 -4.26 13.42 -16.12
C SER A 350 -4.70 12.91 -14.75
N PHE A 351 -3.80 12.89 -13.77
CA PHE A 351 -4.12 12.45 -12.41
C PHE A 351 -5.30 13.25 -11.82
N LEU A 352 -5.26 14.58 -11.92
CA LEU A 352 -6.33 15.45 -11.43
C LEU A 352 -7.67 15.19 -12.13
N SER A 353 -7.66 14.96 -13.45
CA SER A 353 -8.87 14.58 -14.20
C SER A 353 -9.41 13.21 -13.76
N GLY A 354 -8.51 12.25 -13.50
CA GLY A 354 -8.87 10.94 -12.96
C GLY A 354 -9.53 11.03 -11.58
N ILE A 355 -8.99 11.84 -10.66
CA ILE A 355 -9.58 12.09 -9.35
C ILE A 355 -10.95 12.76 -9.47
N LYS A 356 -11.05 13.81 -10.30
CA LYS A 356 -12.31 14.50 -10.57
C LYS A 356 -13.38 13.53 -11.09
N SER A 357 -13.03 12.72 -12.09
CA SER A 357 -13.91 11.70 -12.66
C SER A 357 -14.34 10.67 -11.62
N THR A 358 -13.41 10.20 -10.77
CA THR A 358 -13.71 9.23 -9.71
C THR A 358 -14.69 9.81 -8.68
N LEU A 359 -14.50 11.07 -8.25
CA LEU A 359 -15.44 11.77 -7.38
C LEU A 359 -16.82 11.94 -8.03
N MET A 360 -16.86 12.22 -9.33
CA MET A 360 -18.10 12.32 -10.11
C MET A 360 -18.71 10.95 -10.44
N SER A 361 -18.15 9.85 -9.95
CA SER A 361 -18.59 8.48 -10.26
C SER A 361 -18.57 8.16 -11.75
N GLN A 362 -17.56 8.66 -12.45
CA GLN A 362 -17.29 8.40 -13.85
C GLN A 362 -16.17 7.38 -13.99
N ARG A 363 -16.21 6.60 -15.07
CA ARG A 363 -15.22 5.55 -15.36
C ARG A 363 -13.88 6.17 -15.71
N VAL A 364 -12.80 5.67 -15.09
CA VAL A 364 -11.43 6.10 -15.39
C VAL A 364 -10.64 4.94 -15.96
N ARG A 365 -10.19 5.03 -17.21
CA ARG A 365 -9.35 3.99 -17.81
C ARG A 365 -7.90 4.18 -17.35
N THR A 366 -7.35 3.16 -16.69
CA THR A 366 -5.95 3.12 -16.24
C THR A 366 -5.60 1.68 -15.83
N ASN A 367 -4.35 1.39 -15.47
CA ASN A 367 -3.94 0.08 -14.98
C ASN A 367 -4.29 -0.12 -13.48
N PRO A 368 -4.09 -1.31 -12.88
CA PRO A 368 -4.31 -1.52 -11.46
C PRO A 368 -3.51 -0.55 -10.57
N PHE A 369 -2.24 -0.29 -10.91
CA PHE A 369 -1.42 0.67 -10.16
C PHE A 369 -2.03 2.08 -10.17
N GLY A 370 -2.43 2.61 -11.32
CA GLY A 370 -3.11 3.90 -11.44
C GLY A 370 -4.41 3.95 -10.65
N ARG A 371 -5.15 2.85 -10.52
CA ARG A 371 -6.32 2.78 -9.63
C ARG A 371 -5.93 2.89 -8.16
N LEU A 372 -4.84 2.26 -7.72
CA LEU A 372 -4.32 2.44 -6.36
C LEU A 372 -3.95 3.91 -6.11
N ILE A 373 -3.36 4.58 -7.09
CA ILE A 373 -3.05 6.02 -7.03
C ILE A 373 -4.31 6.87 -6.88
N LEU A 374 -5.38 6.54 -7.61
CA LEU A 374 -6.67 7.22 -7.45
C LEU A 374 -7.25 7.05 -6.04
N MET A 375 -7.16 5.85 -5.46
CA MET A 375 -7.51 5.62 -4.05
C MET A 375 -6.63 6.42 -3.10
N GLY A 376 -5.32 6.47 -3.32
CA GLY A 376 -4.39 7.34 -2.58
C GLY A 376 -4.80 8.81 -2.64
N GLY A 377 -5.27 9.28 -3.80
CA GLY A 377 -5.82 10.62 -3.95
C GLY A 377 -7.08 10.87 -3.13
N LEU A 378 -8.02 9.93 -3.12
CA LEU A 378 -9.22 10.02 -2.28
C LEU A 378 -8.88 9.97 -0.78
N LEU A 379 -7.91 9.15 -0.36
CA LEU A 379 -7.40 9.12 1.02
C LEU A 379 -6.72 10.43 1.42
N SER A 380 -5.91 11.01 0.52
CA SER A 380 -5.28 12.32 0.71
C SER A 380 -6.35 13.41 0.88
N ILE A 381 -7.38 13.47 0.02
CA ILE A 381 -8.50 14.40 0.18
C ILE A 381 -9.20 14.19 1.53
N ALA A 382 -9.49 12.94 1.90
CA ALA A 382 -10.14 12.62 3.17
C ALA A 382 -9.34 13.15 4.38
N HIS A 383 -8.01 13.00 4.34
CA HIS A 383 -7.12 13.50 5.39
C HIS A 383 -7.15 15.04 5.50
N HIS A 384 -6.93 15.75 4.39
CA HIS A 384 -6.90 17.22 4.39
C HIS A 384 -8.25 17.83 4.76
N MET A 385 -9.36 17.23 4.31
CA MET A 385 -10.71 17.68 4.67
C MET A 385 -10.99 17.51 6.17
N ARG A 386 -10.56 16.39 6.76
CA ARG A 386 -10.67 16.16 8.21
C ARG A 386 -9.82 17.15 9.00
N GLN A 387 -8.60 17.42 8.54
CA GLN A 387 -7.73 18.41 9.16
C GLN A 387 -8.39 19.80 9.16
N LYS A 388 -8.94 20.23 8.02
CA LYS A 388 -9.69 21.49 7.90
C LYS A 388 -10.91 21.56 8.83
N GLU A 389 -11.65 20.46 8.97
CA GLU A 389 -12.78 20.35 9.92
C GLU A 389 -12.32 20.56 11.37
N LEU A 390 -11.17 20.01 11.77
CA LEU A 390 -10.60 20.20 13.12
C LEU A 390 -10.22 21.65 13.39
N TYR A 391 -9.54 22.31 12.44
CA TYR A 391 -9.18 23.72 12.59
C TYR A 391 -10.39 24.64 12.70
N LYS A 392 -11.44 24.41 11.89
CA LYS A 392 -12.71 25.13 11.98
C LYS A 392 -13.33 25.04 13.38
N ASN A 393 -13.22 23.89 14.03
CA ASN A 393 -13.78 23.67 15.36
C ASN A 393 -12.92 24.23 16.51
N THR A 394 -11.66 24.61 16.24
CA THR A 394 -10.70 25.06 17.26
C THR A 394 -10.51 26.58 17.26
N LEU A 395 -10.63 27.22 16.09
CA LEU A 395 -10.59 28.68 15.95
C LEU A 395 -12.02 29.22 15.84
N GLU A 396 -12.57 29.71 16.95
CA GLU A 396 -13.95 30.24 17.02
C GLU A 396 -14.16 31.56 16.24
N GLU A 397 -13.11 32.17 15.67
CA GLU A 397 -13.19 33.52 15.08
C GLU A 397 -12.22 33.69 13.90
N ARG A 398 -12.71 33.51 12.67
CA ARG A 398 -12.35 34.29 11.46
C ARG A 398 -13.14 33.77 10.24
N SER A 399 -14.16 34.55 9.91
CA SER A 399 -14.93 34.52 8.66
C SER A 399 -14.03 34.86 7.46
N SER A 400 -13.42 33.85 6.83
CA SER A 400 -12.85 33.94 5.47
C SER A 400 -12.38 32.61 4.87
N ILE A 401 -12.29 31.52 5.64
CA ILE A 401 -12.09 30.19 5.04
C ILE A 401 -13.37 29.82 4.30
N ALA A 402 -13.32 29.83 2.95
CA ALA A 402 -14.43 29.44 2.07
C ALA A 402 -15.21 28.28 2.69
N ALA A 403 -16.51 28.51 2.92
CA ALA A 403 -17.38 27.63 3.67
C ALA A 403 -17.22 26.20 3.14
N MET A 404 -16.58 25.34 3.94
CA MET A 404 -16.35 23.95 3.60
C MET A 404 -17.69 23.32 3.20
N PRO A 405 -17.82 22.73 1.99
CA PRO A 405 -19.08 22.17 1.55
C PRO A 405 -19.60 21.13 2.55
N GLU A 406 -20.85 21.31 2.99
CA GLU A 406 -21.51 20.33 3.82
C GLU A 406 -21.66 19.01 3.05
N GLY A 407 -21.38 17.87 3.70
CA GLY A 407 -21.56 16.55 3.10
C GLY A 407 -20.39 15.99 2.31
N TRP A 408 -19.19 16.59 2.35
CA TRP A 408 -17.97 16.05 1.73
C TRP A 408 -17.70 14.56 2.10
N LYS A 409 -18.03 14.16 3.34
CA LYS A 409 -17.94 12.75 3.79
C LYS A 409 -18.81 11.81 2.96
N LYS A 410 -20.06 12.20 2.67
CA LYS A 410 -20.99 11.41 1.84
C LYS A 410 -20.47 11.28 0.41
N GLN A 411 -19.87 12.36 -0.10
CA GLN A 411 -19.29 12.38 -1.43
C GLN A 411 -18.08 11.45 -1.54
N LEU A 412 -17.21 11.42 -0.53
CA LEU A 412 -16.09 10.48 -0.48
C LEU A 412 -16.53 9.03 -0.31
N ILE A 413 -17.56 8.75 0.50
CA ILE A 413 -18.14 7.39 0.61
C ILE A 413 -18.60 6.92 -0.77
N LYS A 414 -19.37 7.74 -1.49
CA LYS A 414 -19.81 7.42 -2.86
C LYS A 414 -18.63 7.19 -3.80
N ALA A 415 -17.57 7.99 -3.69
CA ALA A 415 -16.37 7.86 -4.50
C ALA A 415 -15.60 6.55 -4.20
N PHE A 416 -15.51 6.13 -2.94
CA PHE A 416 -14.90 4.86 -2.54
C PHE A 416 -15.69 3.66 -3.07
N ASP A 417 -17.02 3.68 -2.93
CA ASP A 417 -17.91 2.64 -3.46
C ASP A 417 -17.78 2.53 -4.99
N TRP A 418 -17.80 3.67 -5.67
CA TRP A 418 -17.60 3.74 -7.12
C TRP A 418 -16.23 3.21 -7.53
N TRP A 419 -15.16 3.67 -6.86
CA TRP A 419 -13.80 3.24 -7.13
C TRP A 419 -13.65 1.72 -7.01
N LYS A 420 -14.21 1.10 -5.95
CA LYS A 420 -14.10 -0.35 -5.75
C LYS A 420 -14.82 -1.11 -6.85
N ARG A 421 -16.03 -0.67 -7.21
CA ARG A 421 -16.79 -1.28 -8.30
C ARG A 421 -16.09 -1.15 -9.65
N ASP A 422 -15.55 0.03 -9.96
CA ASP A 422 -14.79 0.26 -11.19
C ASP A 422 -13.49 -0.54 -11.23
N PHE A 423 -12.82 -0.70 -10.09
CA PHE A 423 -11.64 -1.57 -9.95
C PHE A 423 -11.99 -3.02 -10.28
N ASP A 424 -13.02 -3.57 -9.64
CA ASP A 424 -13.43 -4.97 -9.83
C ASP A 424 -13.90 -5.24 -11.26
N SER A 425 -14.70 -4.33 -11.83
CA SER A 425 -15.16 -4.43 -13.21
C SER A 425 -14.00 -4.38 -14.20
N SER A 426 -13.05 -3.48 -14.00
CA SER A 426 -11.85 -3.39 -14.86
C SER A 426 -10.97 -4.62 -14.74
N LEU A 427 -10.79 -5.16 -13.54
CA LEU A 427 -9.99 -6.37 -13.33
C LEU A 427 -10.67 -7.60 -13.94
N ALA A 428 -11.99 -7.75 -13.79
CA ALA A 428 -12.75 -8.83 -14.41
C ALA A 428 -12.69 -8.74 -15.94
N HIS A 429 -12.75 -7.54 -16.50
CA HIS A 429 -12.54 -7.31 -17.92
C HIS A 429 -11.12 -7.76 -18.33
N MET A 430 -10.07 -7.29 -17.66
CA MET A 430 -8.69 -7.72 -17.97
C MET A 430 -8.53 -9.25 -17.93
N GLN A 431 -9.13 -9.93 -16.95
CA GLN A 431 -9.09 -11.39 -16.84
C GLN A 431 -9.79 -12.09 -18.01
N ALA A 432 -10.95 -11.59 -18.44
CA ALA A 432 -11.68 -12.18 -19.56
C ALA A 432 -10.90 -12.11 -20.88
N TYR A 433 -10.12 -11.04 -21.10
CA TYR A 433 -9.32 -10.87 -22.33
C TYR A 433 -7.91 -11.49 -22.22
N SER A 434 -7.39 -11.71 -21.01
CA SER A 434 -6.06 -12.33 -20.80
C SER A 434 -6.01 -13.82 -21.19
N VAL A 435 -7.17 -14.52 -21.23
CA VAL A 435 -7.28 -15.93 -21.65
C VAL A 435 -6.85 -16.15 -23.11
N VAL A 436 -6.75 -15.10 -23.94
CA VAL A 436 -6.45 -15.21 -25.38
C VAL A 436 -4.98 -14.93 -25.72
N GLY A 437 -4.09 -14.65 -24.76
CA GLY A 437 -2.67 -14.53 -25.11
C GLY A 437 -1.74 -14.29 -23.93
N ALA A 438 -0.76 -15.19 -23.79
CA ALA A 438 0.37 -15.16 -22.86
C ALA A 438 1.35 -13.96 -23.06
N LYS A 439 0.85 -12.79 -23.46
CA LYS A 439 1.62 -11.58 -23.80
C LYS A 439 1.26 -10.36 -22.95
N THR A 440 0.30 -10.45 -22.03
CA THR A 440 -0.10 -9.33 -21.16
C THR A 440 0.86 -9.10 -19.97
N GLY A 441 1.87 -9.96 -19.78
CA GLY A 441 2.86 -9.82 -18.69
C GLY A 441 2.31 -10.02 -17.27
N PHE A 442 0.99 -9.99 -17.08
CA PHE A 442 0.29 -10.17 -15.82
C PHE A 442 -0.11 -11.62 -15.59
N ARG A 443 0.41 -12.21 -14.51
CA ARG A 443 0.04 -13.55 -14.05
C ARG A 443 -1.30 -13.48 -13.32
N GLN A 444 -2.03 -14.60 -13.30
CA GLN A 444 -3.27 -14.73 -12.53
C GLN A 444 -3.08 -14.34 -11.05
N GLU A 445 -1.94 -14.74 -10.47
CA GLU A 445 -1.51 -14.39 -9.11
C GLU A 445 -1.43 -12.87 -8.89
N ALA A 446 -0.87 -12.11 -9.83
CA ALA A 446 -0.76 -10.65 -9.74
C ALA A 446 -2.13 -9.96 -9.72
N HIS A 447 -3.11 -10.50 -10.46
CA HIS A 447 -4.48 -10.01 -10.42
C HIS A 447 -5.16 -10.27 -9.08
N GLU A 448 -4.89 -11.42 -8.45
CA GLU A 448 -5.43 -11.76 -7.14
C GLU A 448 -4.83 -10.88 -6.05
N ILE A 449 -3.51 -10.68 -6.05
CA ILE A 449 -2.84 -9.73 -5.15
C ILE A 449 -3.45 -8.34 -5.29
N SER A 450 -3.62 -7.84 -6.52
CA SER A 450 -4.23 -6.54 -6.81
C SER A 450 -5.66 -6.44 -6.26
N ARG A 451 -6.48 -7.49 -6.42
CA ARG A 451 -7.85 -7.54 -5.89
C ARG A 451 -7.86 -7.47 -4.36
N HIS A 452 -7.00 -8.23 -3.71
CA HIS A 452 -6.91 -8.26 -2.25
C HIS A 452 -6.44 -6.93 -1.69
N LEU A 453 -5.43 -6.32 -2.31
CA LEU A 453 -4.95 -4.99 -1.96
C LEU A 453 -6.07 -3.95 -2.10
N ALA A 454 -6.82 -3.99 -3.21
CA ALA A 454 -7.94 -3.08 -3.43
C ALA A 454 -9.05 -3.24 -2.38
N THR A 455 -9.39 -4.49 -2.02
CA THR A 455 -10.36 -4.77 -0.94
C THR A 455 -9.88 -4.24 0.41
N ALA A 456 -8.61 -4.45 0.77
CA ALA A 456 -8.05 -3.94 2.01
C ALA A 456 -8.07 -2.40 2.06
N LEU A 457 -7.70 -1.72 0.97
CA LEU A 457 -7.78 -0.26 0.87
C LEU A 457 -9.21 0.27 0.96
N TYR A 458 -10.17 -0.41 0.32
CA TYR A 458 -11.58 -0.04 0.38
C TYR A 458 -12.10 -0.05 1.82
N HIS A 459 -11.89 -1.14 2.56
CA HIS A 459 -12.33 -1.19 3.95
C HIS A 459 -11.59 -0.18 4.84
N LEU A 460 -10.27 -0.02 4.65
CA LEU A 460 -9.47 0.98 5.35
C LEU A 460 -9.99 2.41 5.12
N ALA A 461 -10.35 2.75 3.89
CA ALA A 461 -10.86 4.07 3.52
C ALA A 461 -12.15 4.41 4.28
N HIS A 462 -13.11 3.50 4.32
CA HIS A 462 -14.38 3.70 5.05
C HIS A 462 -14.18 3.76 6.57
N ILE A 463 -13.33 2.89 7.12
CA ILE A 463 -13.00 2.90 8.56
C ILE A 463 -12.36 4.23 8.94
N SER A 464 -11.33 4.64 8.20
CA SER A 464 -10.55 5.84 8.50
C SER A 464 -11.31 7.15 8.32
N LEU A 465 -12.39 7.20 7.51
CA LEU A 465 -13.29 8.36 7.48
C LEU A 465 -13.98 8.60 8.83
N SER A 466 -14.20 7.54 9.61
CA SER A 466 -15.03 7.57 10.81
C SER A 466 -14.23 7.64 12.11
N VAL A 467 -13.06 7.00 12.15
CA VAL A 467 -12.22 6.92 13.36
C VAL A 467 -10.74 6.97 12.96
N GLN A 468 -9.86 7.37 13.88
CA GLN A 468 -8.42 7.46 13.64
C GLN A 468 -7.65 6.46 14.50
N MET A 469 -6.59 5.89 13.94
CA MET A 469 -5.73 4.92 14.62
C MET A 469 -5.18 5.44 15.96
N PRO A 470 -4.70 6.70 16.08
CA PRO A 470 -4.22 7.25 17.36
C PRO A 470 -5.23 7.22 18.50
N ASP A 471 -6.50 7.52 18.22
CA ASP A 471 -7.56 7.52 19.22
C ASP A 471 -7.82 6.09 19.72
N LEU A 472 -7.89 5.11 18.80
CA LEU A 472 -8.05 3.69 19.13
C LEU A 472 -6.89 3.15 19.96
N CYS A 473 -5.66 3.49 19.57
CA CYS A 473 -4.47 3.04 20.29
C CYS A 473 -4.41 3.63 21.72
N THR A 474 -4.79 4.90 21.88
CA THR A 474 -4.85 5.56 23.18
C THR A 474 -5.91 4.93 24.07
N LEU A 475 -7.10 4.63 23.51
CA LEU A 475 -8.17 3.91 24.21
C LEU A 475 -7.73 2.49 24.62
N ALA A 476 -7.01 1.80 23.75
CA ALA A 476 -6.44 0.47 23.98
C ALA A 476 -5.26 0.44 24.99
N GLY A 477 -4.88 1.58 25.57
CA GLY A 477 -3.88 1.64 26.64
C GLY A 477 -2.46 1.92 26.18
N ALA A 478 -2.25 2.45 24.96
CA ALA A 478 -0.93 2.85 24.51
C ALA A 478 -0.25 3.81 25.52
N LYS A 479 1.05 3.58 25.76
CA LYS A 479 1.89 4.42 26.64
C LYS A 479 2.59 5.52 25.87
N ILE A 480 3.08 5.18 24.68
CA ILE A 480 3.79 6.07 23.76
C ILE A 480 3.13 5.92 22.40
N LEU A 481 2.91 7.04 21.72
CA LEU A 481 2.34 7.08 20.38
C LEU A 481 2.94 8.24 19.60
N LEU A 482 3.42 7.99 18.38
CA LEU A 482 4.08 8.98 17.53
C LEU A 482 5.22 9.73 18.27
N GLY A 483 6.04 8.99 19.02
CA GLY A 483 7.15 9.53 19.82
C GLY A 483 6.74 10.33 21.06
N ARG A 484 5.44 10.43 21.39
CA ARG A 484 4.94 11.20 22.54
C ARG A 484 4.38 10.30 23.63
N VAL A 485 4.72 10.59 24.89
CA VAL A 485 4.14 9.92 26.05
C VAL A 485 2.69 10.38 26.23
N ILE A 486 1.78 9.42 26.35
CA ILE A 486 0.35 9.71 26.54
C ILE A 486 0.12 10.02 28.02
N SER A 487 -0.35 11.24 28.31
CA SER A 487 -0.69 11.68 29.67
C SER A 487 -2.04 11.12 30.14
N LYS A 488 -2.37 11.28 31.43
CA LYS A 488 -3.71 10.94 31.93
C LYS A 488 -4.80 11.81 31.28
N ALA A 489 -4.53 13.11 31.14
CA ALA A 489 -5.46 14.04 30.51
C ALA A 489 -5.76 13.67 29.04
N ASP A 490 -4.76 13.17 28.30
CA ASP A 490 -4.95 12.67 26.94
C ASP A 490 -5.89 11.45 26.92
N ARG A 491 -5.72 10.51 27.86
CA ARG A 491 -6.59 9.34 27.98
C ARG A 491 -8.02 9.73 28.29
N ASP A 492 -8.23 10.66 29.21
CA ASP A 492 -9.56 11.12 29.60
C ASP A 492 -10.26 11.84 28.43
N ARG A 493 -9.52 12.71 27.72
CA ARG A 493 -10.01 13.40 26.51
C ARG A 493 -10.39 12.42 25.40
N VAL A 494 -9.52 11.45 25.11
CA VAL A 494 -9.79 10.44 24.07
C VAL A 494 -10.96 9.55 24.47
N ARG A 495 -11.06 9.13 25.74
CA ARG A 495 -12.20 8.33 26.22
C ARG A 495 -13.52 9.09 26.04
N ALA A 496 -13.58 10.36 26.43
CA ALA A 496 -14.78 11.18 26.22
C ALA A 496 -15.16 11.31 24.73
N LYS A 497 -14.17 11.62 23.87
CA LYS A 497 -14.36 11.71 22.41
C LYS A 497 -14.83 10.38 21.81
N MET A 498 -14.23 9.27 22.20
CA MET A 498 -14.55 7.95 21.66
C MET A 498 -15.92 7.46 22.14
N SER A 499 -16.32 7.76 23.38
CA SER A 499 -17.67 7.48 23.87
C SER A 499 -18.75 8.23 23.07
N GLN A 500 -18.49 9.48 22.68
CA GLN A 500 -19.37 10.21 21.76
C GLN A 500 -19.40 9.57 20.37
N TRP A 501 -18.21 9.25 19.83
CA TRP A 501 -18.08 8.59 18.54
C TRP A 501 -18.88 7.28 18.45
N ALA A 502 -18.84 6.43 19.47
CA ALA A 502 -19.52 5.13 19.48
C ALA A 502 -21.05 5.22 19.23
N ASN A 503 -21.66 6.38 19.51
CA ASN A 503 -23.09 6.63 19.28
C ASN A 503 -23.41 7.22 17.90
N THR A 504 -22.40 7.45 17.06
CA THR A 504 -22.57 8.08 15.74
C THR A 504 -22.90 7.07 14.63
N PRO A 505 -23.52 7.50 13.51
CA PRO A 505 -23.60 6.71 12.29
C PRO A 505 -22.23 6.30 11.74
N GLY A 506 -21.22 7.15 11.88
CA GLY A 506 -19.84 6.85 11.45
C GLY A 506 -19.25 5.65 12.18
N ALA A 507 -19.47 5.51 13.48
CA ALA A 507 -19.00 4.33 14.23
C ALA A 507 -19.63 3.04 13.72
N ARG A 508 -20.93 3.03 13.45
CA ARG A 508 -21.64 1.87 12.90
C ARG A 508 -21.13 1.50 11.50
N SER A 509 -20.89 2.50 10.66
CA SER A 509 -20.26 2.29 9.34
C SER A 509 -18.86 1.69 9.49
N ALA A 510 -18.04 2.20 10.40
CA ALA A 510 -16.69 1.66 10.64
C ALA A 510 -16.75 0.20 11.09
N VAL A 511 -17.65 -0.14 12.02
CA VAL A 511 -17.85 -1.51 12.50
C VAL A 511 -18.28 -2.44 11.37
N LEU A 512 -19.24 -2.03 10.53
CA LEU A 512 -19.70 -2.86 9.42
C LEU A 512 -18.56 -3.17 8.43
N HIS A 513 -17.76 -2.17 8.06
CA HIS A 513 -16.60 -2.39 7.19
C HIS A 513 -15.52 -3.24 7.86
N SER A 514 -15.29 -3.06 9.16
CA SER A 514 -14.36 -3.89 9.93
C SER A 514 -14.81 -5.35 10.01
N VAL A 515 -16.08 -5.61 10.31
CA VAL A 515 -16.63 -6.98 10.40
C VAL A 515 -16.57 -7.67 9.04
N ARG A 516 -16.98 -6.98 7.97
CA ARG A 516 -16.88 -7.52 6.60
C ARG A 516 -15.43 -7.86 6.25
N TYR A 517 -14.48 -6.98 6.56
CA TYR A 517 -13.07 -7.25 6.31
C TYR A 517 -12.54 -8.42 7.15
N LEU A 518 -12.85 -8.46 8.45
CA LEU A 518 -12.45 -9.54 9.34
C LEU A 518 -13.03 -10.89 8.89
N LYS A 519 -14.30 -10.93 8.45
CA LYS A 519 -14.92 -12.12 7.87
C LYS A 519 -14.15 -12.58 6.62
N LEU A 520 -13.82 -11.67 5.71
CA LEU A 520 -13.03 -11.96 4.51
C LEU A 520 -11.61 -12.46 4.81
N THR A 521 -11.00 -12.04 5.91
CA THR A 521 -9.60 -12.40 6.23
C THR A 521 -9.46 -13.56 7.21
N LEU A 522 -10.43 -13.79 8.10
CA LEU A 522 -10.34 -14.76 9.19
C LEU A 522 -11.24 -15.98 8.98
N MET A 523 -12.29 -15.88 8.16
CA MET A 523 -13.38 -16.88 8.06
C MET A 523 -13.50 -17.53 6.68
N SER A 524 -12.55 -17.34 5.76
CA SER A 524 -12.69 -17.86 4.40
C SER A 524 -13.01 -19.36 4.38
N ASP A 525 -14.23 -19.66 3.93
CA ASP A 525 -14.82 -20.98 3.84
C ASP A 525 -13.93 -21.93 3.01
N THR A 526 -13.55 -23.06 3.58
CA THR A 526 -13.23 -24.24 2.78
C THR A 526 -14.50 -24.65 2.03
N PRO A 527 -14.51 -24.77 0.69
CA PRO A 527 -15.61 -25.43 0.00
C PRO A 527 -15.47 -26.95 0.21
N ALA A 528 -15.65 -27.41 1.44
CA ALA A 528 -16.08 -28.76 1.68
C ALA A 528 -17.58 -28.80 1.35
N ASP A 529 -17.97 -29.72 0.48
CA ASP A 529 -19.36 -30.17 0.27
C ASP A 529 -20.18 -29.57 -0.91
N ARG A 530 -19.59 -29.57 -2.11
CA ARG A 530 -20.36 -29.87 -3.35
C ARG A 530 -19.63 -30.93 -4.17
N GLY A 531 -20.18 -32.14 -4.16
CA GLY A 531 -19.54 -33.35 -4.66
C GLY A 531 -19.20 -33.38 -6.16
N GLY A 532 -18.18 -34.18 -6.47
CA GLY A 532 -18.07 -34.95 -7.71
C GLY A 532 -17.40 -34.26 -8.90
N ARG A 533 -16.05 -34.32 -8.95
CA ARG A 533 -15.18 -34.71 -10.09
C ARG A 533 -13.82 -34.02 -9.96
N GLN A 534 -12.77 -34.82 -9.79
CA GLN A 534 -11.37 -34.39 -9.85
C GLN A 534 -10.98 -34.05 -11.30
N PRO A 535 -10.31 -32.92 -11.56
CA PRO A 535 -9.39 -32.79 -12.67
C PRO A 535 -7.94 -32.81 -12.19
N ILE A 536 -7.12 -33.42 -13.03
CA ILE A 536 -5.70 -33.73 -12.89
C ILE A 536 -4.86 -32.45 -13.01
N SER A 537 -3.89 -32.28 -12.10
CA SER A 537 -2.63 -31.52 -12.23
C SER A 537 -2.70 -30.12 -12.87
N SER A 538 -2.74 -29.08 -12.03
CA SER A 538 -2.05 -27.80 -12.29
C SER A 538 -1.90 -27.02 -10.97
N THR A 539 -0.68 -26.56 -10.70
CA THR A 539 -0.30 -25.63 -9.63
C THR A 539 -1.30 -24.48 -9.52
N SER A 540 -2.10 -24.49 -8.46
CA SER A 540 -3.09 -23.45 -8.15
C SER A 540 -3.01 -23.15 -6.67
N SER A 541 -2.43 -21.99 -6.36
CA SER A 541 -2.46 -21.29 -5.07
C SER A 541 -3.87 -20.77 -4.79
N THR A 542 -4.81 -21.70 -4.65
CA THR A 542 -6.09 -21.49 -3.98
C THR A 542 -5.80 -21.30 -2.49
N TRP A 543 -6.39 -20.24 -1.90
CA TRP A 543 -6.50 -19.99 -0.46
C TRP A 543 -6.39 -21.28 0.37
N HIS A 544 -5.17 -21.58 0.85
CA HIS A 544 -4.77 -22.79 1.56
C HIS A 544 -5.00 -24.13 0.84
N ASP A 545 -3.89 -24.87 0.68
CA ASP A 545 -3.90 -26.32 0.48
C ASP A 545 -4.58 -26.99 1.70
N GLY A 546 -5.49 -27.90 1.41
CA GLY A 546 -6.33 -28.55 2.40
C GLY A 546 -5.56 -29.59 3.21
N SER A 547 -4.99 -29.19 4.34
CA SER A 547 -4.83 -30.09 5.49
C SER A 547 -4.56 -29.32 6.80
N ASN A 548 -5.40 -29.59 7.81
CA ASN A 548 -5.24 -29.26 9.23
C ASN A 548 -5.02 -27.80 9.68
N THR A 549 -6.10 -27.22 10.25
CA THR A 549 -6.18 -26.42 11.50
C THR A 549 -5.26 -25.22 11.79
N ASP A 550 -4.26 -24.88 10.98
CA ASP A 550 -3.40 -23.72 11.25
C ASP A 550 -3.75 -22.56 10.31
N LEU A 551 -4.17 -21.42 10.88
CA LEU A 551 -4.24 -20.14 10.16
C LEU A 551 -2.92 -19.89 9.39
N PRO A 552 -2.94 -19.22 8.23
CA PRO A 552 -1.74 -18.93 7.44
C PRO A 552 -0.60 -18.41 8.30
N ARG A 553 0.43 -19.25 8.51
CA ARG A 553 1.69 -18.85 9.11
C ARG A 553 2.48 -18.06 8.06
N SER A 554 2.70 -16.77 8.35
CA SER A 554 3.83 -15.95 7.87
C SER A 554 3.92 -15.53 6.37
N SER A 555 3.13 -16.04 5.43
CA SER A 555 3.25 -15.63 4.00
C SER A 555 2.04 -14.88 3.43
N ASP A 556 1.62 -13.82 4.13
CA ASP A 556 0.67 -12.87 3.54
C ASP A 556 1.38 -11.98 2.50
N VAL A 557 1.17 -12.28 1.22
CA VAL A 557 1.75 -11.51 0.11
C VAL A 557 1.18 -10.08 0.07
N VAL A 558 -0.01 -9.83 0.64
CA VAL A 558 -0.65 -8.50 0.63
C VAL A 558 -0.16 -7.70 1.82
N ILE A 559 0.76 -6.77 1.57
CA ILE A 559 1.59 -6.22 2.64
C ILE A 559 0.80 -5.34 3.63
N ILE A 560 -0.32 -4.75 3.19
CA ILE A 560 -1.18 -3.94 4.08
C ILE A 560 -2.21 -4.76 4.86
N ARG A 561 -2.46 -6.04 4.48
CA ARG A 561 -3.57 -6.82 5.03
C ARG A 561 -3.48 -7.00 6.56
N PRO A 562 -2.31 -7.33 7.16
CA PRO A 562 -2.19 -7.47 8.62
C PRO A 562 -2.55 -6.18 9.36
N TRP A 563 -2.21 -5.03 8.79
CA TRP A 563 -2.48 -3.72 9.37
C TRP A 563 -3.96 -3.33 9.32
N VAL A 564 -4.63 -3.59 8.19
CA VAL A 564 -6.08 -3.35 8.08
C VAL A 564 -6.85 -4.32 8.98
N MET A 565 -6.37 -5.55 9.16
CA MET A 565 -6.95 -6.53 10.10
C MET A 565 -6.84 -6.03 11.54
N TYR A 566 -5.64 -5.57 11.94
CA TYR A 566 -5.42 -4.97 13.24
C TYR A 566 -6.32 -3.75 13.49
N TYR A 567 -6.42 -2.84 12.51
CA TYR A 567 -7.31 -1.68 12.60
C TYR A 567 -8.76 -2.14 12.80
N SER A 568 -9.23 -3.08 11.98
CA SER A 568 -10.59 -3.60 12.04
C SER A 568 -10.89 -4.23 13.41
N ALA A 569 -9.96 -5.02 13.95
CA ALA A 569 -10.05 -5.63 15.28
C ALA A 569 -10.17 -4.59 16.40
N LEU A 570 -9.38 -3.51 16.35
CA LEU A 570 -9.48 -2.40 17.30
C LEU A 570 -10.83 -1.68 17.22
N VAL A 571 -11.38 -1.51 16.02
CA VAL A 571 -12.67 -0.83 15.81
C VAL A 571 -13.82 -1.61 16.45
N VAL A 572 -13.91 -2.93 16.16
CA VAL A 572 -14.98 -3.77 16.73
C VAL A 572 -14.87 -3.86 18.25
N TRP A 573 -13.64 -3.94 18.77
CA TRP A 573 -13.38 -3.90 20.21
C TRP A 573 -13.81 -2.56 20.83
N ALA A 574 -13.34 -1.43 20.28
CA ALA A 574 -13.63 -0.12 20.84
C ALA A 574 -15.14 0.15 20.86
N TYR A 575 -15.84 -0.18 19.77
CA TYR A 575 -17.29 -0.03 19.68
C TYR A 575 -18.02 -0.87 20.74
N GLY A 576 -17.68 -2.15 20.85
CA GLY A 576 -18.29 -3.05 21.83
C GLY A 576 -18.00 -2.62 23.27
N TYR A 577 -16.74 -2.35 23.58
CA TYR A 577 -16.29 -1.98 24.93
C TYR A 577 -16.90 -0.66 25.42
N LEU A 578 -17.03 0.34 24.54
CA LEU A 578 -17.59 1.65 24.93
C LEU A 578 -19.10 1.60 25.17
N LEU A 579 -19.83 0.70 24.50
CA LEU A 579 -21.28 0.62 24.60
C LEU A 579 -21.77 -0.42 25.63
N ASP A 580 -21.10 -1.57 25.71
CA ASP A 580 -21.51 -2.68 26.58
C ASP A 580 -20.59 -2.87 27.80
N GLY A 581 -19.43 -2.20 27.84
CA GLY A 581 -18.46 -2.32 28.92
C GLY A 581 -17.72 -3.67 28.93
N PRO A 582 -17.18 -4.08 30.09
CA PRO A 582 -16.55 -5.39 30.28
C PRO A 582 -17.54 -6.57 30.13
N LEU A 583 -17.03 -7.72 29.71
CA LEU A 583 -17.82 -8.95 29.52
C LEU A 583 -18.14 -9.63 30.85
N ARG A 584 -19.43 -9.95 31.06
CA ARG A 584 -19.91 -10.68 32.24
C ARG A 584 -20.89 -11.78 31.81
N PRO A 585 -20.54 -13.09 31.90
CA PRO A 585 -19.25 -13.65 32.30
C PRO A 585 -18.18 -13.55 31.20
N PHE A 586 -16.91 -13.48 31.59
CA PHE A 586 -15.78 -13.51 30.66
C PHE A 586 -15.50 -14.94 30.17
N PRO A 587 -15.30 -15.17 28.85
CA PRO A 587 -15.07 -16.51 28.31
C PRO A 587 -13.62 -16.97 28.53
N GLY A 588 -13.28 -17.32 29.78
CA GLY A 588 -11.93 -17.72 30.18
C GLY A 588 -11.42 -19.03 29.54
N HIS A 589 -12.31 -19.83 28.96
CA HIS A 589 -11.97 -21.09 28.29
C HIS A 589 -11.29 -20.88 26.92
N ILE A 590 -11.64 -19.80 26.20
CA ILE A 590 -10.98 -19.40 24.94
C ILE A 590 -9.76 -18.52 25.19
N PHE A 591 -9.75 -17.74 26.29
CA PHE A 591 -8.64 -16.85 26.63
C PHE A 591 -8.28 -16.89 28.13
N PRO A 592 -7.48 -17.89 28.58
CA PRO A 592 -7.13 -18.03 29.98
C PRO A 592 -6.27 -16.86 30.48
N GLY A 593 -6.45 -16.49 31.76
CA GLY A 593 -5.67 -15.44 32.41
C GLY A 593 -4.19 -15.80 32.61
N PRO A 594 -3.31 -14.81 32.86
CA PRO A 594 -1.88 -15.03 33.13
C PRO A 594 -1.59 -15.84 34.41
N ARG A 595 -2.62 -16.35 35.12
CA ARG A 595 -2.51 -17.13 36.36
C ARG A 595 -2.75 -18.64 36.20
N SER A 596 -2.96 -19.15 34.99
CA SER A 596 -2.85 -20.59 34.75
C SER A 596 -1.41 -20.90 34.34
N ASP A 597 -0.68 -21.63 35.17
CA ASP A 597 0.68 -22.17 34.95
C ASP A 597 0.76 -23.01 33.67
N MET A 598 0.77 -22.35 32.51
CA MET A 598 1.11 -22.96 31.23
C MET A 598 2.00 -22.00 30.48
N THR A 599 3.30 -22.32 30.54
CA THR A 599 4.33 -21.77 29.66
C THR A 599 3.81 -21.71 28.22
N ILE A 600 4.08 -20.61 27.52
CA ILE A 600 3.67 -20.32 26.13
C ILE A 600 4.10 -21.43 25.13
N GLN A 601 4.93 -22.40 25.55
CA GLN A 601 5.28 -23.62 24.82
C GLN A 601 4.15 -24.66 24.62
N ALA A 602 2.98 -24.53 25.26
CA ALA A 602 1.90 -25.51 25.12
C ALA A 602 0.95 -25.27 23.91
N MET A 603 1.19 -24.23 23.11
CA MET A 603 0.40 -23.97 21.89
C MET A 603 0.95 -24.69 20.64
N THR A 604 2.11 -25.34 20.74
CA THR A 604 2.80 -25.94 19.58
C THR A 604 2.89 -27.47 19.63
N SER A 605 2.26 -28.13 20.61
CA SER A 605 2.15 -29.60 20.61
C SER A 605 0.76 -30.03 20.16
N SER A 606 0.72 -31.12 19.38
CA SER A 606 -0.45 -31.90 18.96
C SER A 606 -1.17 -32.52 20.16
N ASN A 607 -1.70 -31.66 21.03
CA ASN A 607 -2.46 -32.04 22.22
C ASN A 607 -3.95 -31.90 21.89
N PRO A 608 -4.82 -32.89 22.11
CA PRO A 608 -6.25 -32.80 21.79
C PRO A 608 -6.94 -31.55 22.37
N LEU A 609 -6.49 -31.11 23.54
CA LEU A 609 -6.96 -29.91 24.25
C LEU A 609 -6.64 -28.58 23.52
N SER A 610 -5.61 -28.52 22.68
CA SER A 610 -5.26 -27.30 21.92
C SER A 610 -6.10 -27.17 20.65
N ALA A 611 -6.48 -28.29 20.02
CA ALA A 611 -7.39 -28.35 18.89
C ALA A 611 -8.82 -27.93 19.29
N ASP A 612 -9.35 -28.50 20.39
CA ASP A 612 -10.68 -28.15 20.93
C ASP A 612 -10.78 -26.65 21.28
N ARG A 613 -9.70 -26.08 21.86
CA ARG A 613 -9.64 -24.64 22.14
C ARG A 613 -9.58 -23.81 20.86
N GLY A 614 -8.85 -24.26 19.85
CA GLY A 614 -8.76 -23.60 18.57
C GLY A 614 -10.12 -23.50 17.88
N GLU A 615 -10.89 -24.58 17.93
CA GLU A 615 -12.25 -24.62 17.40
C GLU A 615 -13.21 -23.74 18.20
N ALA A 616 -13.13 -23.75 19.55
CA ALA A 616 -13.93 -22.86 20.38
C ALA A 616 -13.67 -21.37 20.10
N ILE A 617 -12.41 -20.98 19.84
CA ILE A 617 -12.04 -19.61 19.44
C ILE A 617 -12.66 -19.25 18.09
N ARG A 618 -12.57 -20.16 17.11
CA ARG A 618 -13.14 -19.95 15.77
C ARG A 618 -14.65 -19.81 15.85
N HIS A 619 -15.31 -20.70 16.58
CA HIS A 619 -16.76 -20.66 16.77
C HIS A 619 -17.24 -19.36 17.45
N ASP A 620 -16.55 -18.88 18.50
CA ASP A 620 -16.87 -17.61 19.15
C ASP A 620 -16.73 -16.41 18.17
N ALA A 621 -15.68 -16.43 17.34
CA ALA A 621 -15.48 -15.41 16.32
C ALA A 621 -16.56 -15.46 15.22
N GLU A 622 -16.90 -16.65 14.73
CA GLU A 622 -17.94 -16.87 13.72
C GLU A 622 -19.29 -16.37 14.20
N GLN A 623 -19.68 -16.72 15.44
CA GLN A 623 -20.93 -16.25 16.04
C GLN A 623 -21.00 -14.72 16.05
N TYR A 624 -19.93 -14.05 16.48
CA TYR A 624 -19.89 -12.59 16.47
C TYR A 624 -19.98 -12.01 15.06
N LEU A 625 -19.15 -12.52 14.13
CA LEU A 625 -19.05 -11.99 12.77
C LEU A 625 -20.32 -12.25 11.93
N GLN A 626 -21.03 -13.35 12.17
CA GLN A 626 -22.35 -13.61 11.58
C GLN A 626 -23.40 -12.67 12.17
N ALA A 627 -23.48 -12.55 13.49
CA ALA A 627 -24.46 -11.70 14.16
C ALA A 627 -24.31 -10.20 13.83
N THR A 628 -23.10 -9.75 13.46
CA THR A 628 -22.80 -8.33 13.19
C THR A 628 -22.50 -8.02 11.72
N GLY A 629 -22.33 -9.03 10.87
CA GLY A 629 -21.81 -8.86 9.51
C GLY A 629 -22.83 -8.96 8.38
N ASP A 630 -24.01 -9.52 8.62
CA ASP A 630 -25.02 -9.78 7.59
C ASP A 630 -25.92 -8.57 7.28
N PHE A 631 -25.65 -7.42 7.91
CA PHE A 631 -26.37 -6.18 7.65
C PHE A 631 -25.95 -5.53 6.33
N SER A 632 -26.93 -5.02 5.58
CA SER A 632 -26.68 -4.25 4.36
C SER A 632 -26.43 -2.79 4.66
N ASP A 633 -27.22 -2.21 5.59
CA ASP A 633 -27.12 -0.82 6.03
C ASP A 633 -26.39 -0.73 7.39
N PRO A 634 -25.38 0.14 7.55
CA PRO A 634 -24.82 0.46 8.86
C PRO A 634 -25.86 0.83 9.92
N ASP A 635 -27.00 1.39 9.54
CA ASP A 635 -28.03 1.78 10.49
C ASP A 635 -28.70 0.58 11.17
N ASP A 636 -28.72 -0.59 10.53
CA ASP A 636 -29.29 -1.84 11.05
C ASP A 636 -28.54 -2.35 12.29
N LEU A 637 -27.27 -1.96 12.49
CA LEU A 637 -26.51 -2.28 13.71
C LEU A 637 -27.15 -1.71 14.99
N ARG A 638 -28.11 -0.76 14.88
CA ARG A 638 -28.92 -0.32 16.03
C ARG A 638 -29.76 -1.45 16.64
N ALA A 639 -30.13 -2.45 15.83
CA ALA A 639 -30.88 -3.61 16.31
C ALA A 639 -30.06 -4.48 17.26
N VAL A 640 -28.72 -4.40 17.20
CA VAL A 640 -27.82 -5.11 18.11
C VAL A 640 -27.71 -4.33 19.42
N THR A 641 -28.62 -4.60 20.35
CA THR A 641 -28.71 -3.91 21.65
C THR A 641 -27.82 -4.52 22.74
N GLY A 642 -27.20 -5.68 22.50
CA GLY A 642 -26.30 -6.32 23.46
C GLY A 642 -25.41 -7.38 22.82
N GLY A 643 -24.28 -7.66 23.46
CA GLY A 643 -23.27 -8.61 22.97
C GLY A 643 -22.29 -8.01 21.96
N ARG A 644 -22.27 -6.68 21.83
CA ARG A 644 -21.36 -5.94 20.93
C ARG A 644 -19.89 -6.09 21.36
N ASN A 645 -19.66 -6.35 22.64
CA ASN A 645 -18.35 -6.61 23.25
C ASN A 645 -17.90 -8.08 23.20
N ARG A 646 -18.69 -9.01 22.63
CA ARG A 646 -18.33 -10.44 22.49
C ARG A 646 -17.32 -10.67 21.35
N VAL A 647 -16.19 -9.97 21.41
CA VAL A 647 -15.16 -9.96 20.37
C VAL A 647 -13.93 -10.80 20.73
N VAL A 648 -13.95 -11.55 21.85
CA VAL A 648 -12.75 -12.25 22.36
C VAL A 648 -12.22 -13.26 21.35
N GLY A 649 -13.09 -14.05 20.71
CA GLY A 649 -12.72 -14.96 19.64
C GLY A 649 -12.08 -14.22 18.47
N VAL A 650 -12.72 -13.15 17.99
CA VAL A 650 -12.21 -12.31 16.88
C VAL A 650 -10.83 -11.73 17.19
N LEU A 651 -10.65 -11.15 18.38
CA LEU A 651 -9.37 -10.60 18.83
C LEU A 651 -8.30 -11.68 18.94
N THR A 652 -8.68 -12.88 19.41
CA THR A 652 -7.75 -14.01 19.54
C THR A 652 -7.34 -14.57 18.18
N MET A 653 -8.26 -14.66 17.21
CA MET A 653 -7.93 -15.02 15.84
C MET A 653 -7.03 -13.99 15.17
N ALA A 654 -7.31 -12.69 15.34
CA ALA A 654 -6.45 -11.63 14.83
C ALA A 654 -5.05 -11.71 15.46
N MET A 655 -4.93 -11.97 16.77
CA MET A 655 -3.64 -12.17 17.43
C MET A 655 -2.87 -13.39 16.88
N ARG A 656 -3.56 -14.48 16.54
CA ARG A 656 -2.98 -15.66 15.90
C ARG A 656 -2.56 -15.40 14.46
N ALA A 657 -3.32 -14.62 13.71
CA ALA A 657 -2.96 -14.22 12.34
C ALA A 657 -1.71 -13.31 12.31
N LEU A 658 -1.49 -12.53 13.37
CA LEU A 658 -0.27 -11.71 13.55
C LEU A 658 0.88 -12.48 14.21
N GLU A 659 0.66 -13.72 14.63
CA GLU A 659 1.69 -14.58 15.21
C GLU A 659 2.67 -15.05 14.13
N GLY A 660 3.97 -15.07 14.46
CA GLY A 660 5.01 -15.41 13.50
C GLY A 660 5.41 -14.28 12.55
N SER A 661 4.76 -13.10 12.61
CA SER A 661 5.26 -11.92 11.89
C SER A 661 6.73 -11.65 12.26
N ARG A 662 7.55 -11.24 11.29
CA ARG A 662 8.94 -10.83 11.54
C ARG A 662 9.08 -9.33 11.86
N TRP A 663 7.97 -8.59 11.85
CA TRP A 663 7.97 -7.14 11.98
C TRP A 663 7.60 -6.73 13.40
N GLU A 664 8.49 -5.98 14.04
CA GLU A 664 8.37 -5.57 15.45
C GLU A 664 7.05 -4.86 15.74
N LEU A 665 6.60 -3.99 14.82
CA LEU A 665 5.36 -3.26 15.06
C LEU A 665 4.10 -4.14 15.02
N LEU A 666 4.10 -5.26 14.30
CA LEU A 666 2.99 -6.22 14.35
C LEU A 666 3.00 -7.01 15.67
N HIS A 667 4.16 -7.20 16.31
CA HIS A 667 4.22 -7.76 17.67
C HIS A 667 3.61 -6.82 18.70
N GLU A 668 3.84 -5.51 18.55
CA GLU A 668 3.21 -4.50 19.38
C GLU A 668 1.71 -4.41 19.13
N ALA A 669 1.28 -4.52 17.86
CA ALA A 669 -0.13 -4.60 17.49
C ALA A 669 -0.80 -5.79 18.21
N ARG A 670 -0.18 -6.98 18.16
CA ARG A 670 -0.63 -8.18 18.88
C ARG A 670 -0.68 -7.96 20.40
N THR A 671 0.34 -7.32 20.97
CA THR A 671 0.37 -6.97 22.40
C THR A 671 -0.79 -6.04 22.76
N ARG A 672 -1.10 -5.06 21.90
CA ARG A 672 -2.22 -4.15 22.12
C ARG A 672 -3.58 -4.85 22.02
N LEU A 673 -3.74 -5.81 21.11
CA LEU A 673 -4.96 -6.63 21.06
C LEU A 673 -5.12 -7.46 22.34
N ARG A 674 -4.02 -7.95 22.93
CA ARG A 674 -4.06 -8.62 24.24
C ARG A 674 -4.52 -7.67 25.34
N ASP A 675 -3.97 -6.45 25.40
CA ASP A 675 -4.40 -5.42 26.35
C ASP A 675 -5.91 -5.10 26.20
N CYS A 676 -6.43 -5.12 24.96
CA CYS A 676 -7.86 -4.97 24.69
C CYS A 676 -8.70 -6.10 25.28
N VAL A 677 -8.24 -7.35 25.18
CA VAL A 677 -8.91 -8.51 25.80
C VAL A 677 -8.87 -8.43 27.33
N ASP A 678 -7.75 -7.98 27.90
CA ASP A 678 -7.64 -7.79 29.35
C ASP A 678 -8.58 -6.69 29.87
N GLN A 679 -8.85 -5.63 29.09
CA GLN A 679 -9.86 -4.62 29.42
C GLN A 679 -11.31 -5.14 29.37
N LEU A 680 -11.56 -6.24 28.66
CA LEU A 680 -12.88 -6.88 28.59
C LEU A 680 -13.15 -7.81 29.80
N ARG A 681 -12.15 -8.12 30.62
CA ARG A 681 -12.34 -8.83 31.89
C ARG A 681 -12.92 -7.90 32.94
#